data_AF-A0A925P5D7-F1
#
_entry.id   AF-A0A925P5D7-F1
#
_cell.length_a   1.000
_cell.length_b   1.000
_cell.length_c   1.000
_cell.angle_alpha   90.00
_cell.angle_beta   90.00
_cell.angle_gamma   90.00
#
_symmetry.space_group_name_H-M   'P 1'
#
loop_
_entity.id
_entity.type
_entity.pdbx_description
1 polymer ?
#
loop_
_entity_poly.entity_id
_entity_poly.type
_entity_poly.pdbx_seq_one_letter_code
_entity_poly.pdbx_strand_id
1 'polypeptide(L)'
;MPHSNPLSEPCVLVVFGASGDLTKRLLVPALYNLACDGLLSDHFSVLGVGRSEITDTQFRESMTGADDGLPKFHTRKEYDQAQADRLINRFHFSSASIAVEDFRKLRLRVAELDSACGAQGNVLFYFAMAPRFFGPLCDTLHAAGFQDGPGWKRIIVEKPFGIDLASALKLNDEILRHWREDQIFRVDHYLGKETVQNLLAFRFSNGVFEPLWNNHHIDNIQFNVCESVDVQGRGGYYDSSGVLRDMIQNHMFQMLSYLCMEPPGSFEADSIRNEKAKLLESVRIYKPEEVPQFVVRGQYGPSFNPNGEVNKPGYRQEKDVSPNSGTETFAAIKLHIDNGRWQGVPIYLRSGKALWKRGTEIVVTFKQPPAAMFRGTPVEKLEPNRLVFHIQPKQGIELVFQAKIPGPTLQLQKVDMSFNYGNAFKASRYTGYEVMFYSCMRGDATLFSRGDLVKAAWQIAQPLLDYWQATPPGDEFPNYARNSWGPPAASALIARDGRRWYEVITPEVLEQSPLFKGCELMFLNAVIMALRPCAFAAGESILQEGDSAGEMYLISRGSVDVTDRAGKSLKRLCDGDFFGEIGLLLSSHRTANVKAVTQCDLLVLEKSAFCRIMQDNPHFAESVAAQARERYDLTVSGADLMVP
;
A
#
# COMPACT_ATOMS: atom_id res chain seq x y z
N MET A 1 -22.32 -21.32 16.38
CA MET A 1 -21.64 -22.37 15.60
C MET A 1 -20.55 -21.67 14.79
N PRO A 2 -19.26 -22.04 14.88
CA PRO A 2 -18.31 -21.48 13.93
C PRO A 2 -18.71 -22.02 12.55
N HIS A 3 -19.13 -21.12 11.66
CA HIS A 3 -19.43 -21.48 10.28
C HIS A 3 -18.14 -22.03 9.65
N SER A 4 -18.05 -23.34 9.46
CA SER A 4 -16.98 -23.93 8.66
C SER A 4 -17.20 -23.47 7.23
N ASN A 5 -16.28 -22.66 6.70
CA ASN A 5 -16.31 -22.27 5.29
C ASN A 5 -16.36 -23.55 4.44
N PRO A 6 -17.14 -23.57 3.34
CA PRO A 6 -17.20 -24.73 2.47
C PRO A 6 -15.82 -24.99 1.83
N LEU A 7 -15.53 -26.25 1.50
CA LEU A 7 -14.34 -26.58 0.71
C LEU A 7 -14.40 -25.90 -0.66
N SER A 8 -13.22 -25.66 -1.25
CA SER A 8 -13.11 -25.30 -2.66
C SER A 8 -13.76 -26.37 -3.53
N GLU A 9 -14.21 -26.00 -4.72
CA GLU A 9 -14.71 -27.01 -5.67
C GLU A 9 -13.55 -27.88 -6.18
N PRO A 10 -13.80 -29.18 -6.48
CA PRO A 10 -12.85 -30.03 -7.18
C PRO A 10 -12.37 -29.39 -8.47
N CYS A 11 -11.07 -29.44 -8.78
CA CYS A 11 -10.55 -28.99 -10.08
C CYS A 11 -9.11 -29.47 -10.35
N VAL A 12 -8.73 -29.46 -11.63
CA VAL A 12 -7.33 -29.50 -12.06
C VAL A 12 -6.85 -28.07 -12.29
N LEU A 13 -5.85 -27.62 -11.53
CA LEU A 13 -5.18 -26.34 -11.71
C LEU A 13 -4.02 -26.50 -12.70
N VAL A 14 -4.12 -25.87 -13.87
CA VAL A 14 -3.07 -25.85 -14.90
C VAL A 14 -2.30 -24.54 -14.81
N VAL A 15 -1.04 -24.56 -14.41
CA VAL A 15 -0.20 -23.37 -14.24
C VAL A 15 0.76 -23.22 -15.42
N PHE A 16 0.50 -22.27 -16.30
CA PHE A 16 1.42 -21.96 -17.40
C PHE A 16 2.54 -21.05 -16.92
N GLY A 17 3.81 -21.41 -17.18
CA GLY A 17 4.96 -20.73 -16.58
C GLY A 17 5.30 -21.25 -15.19
N ALA A 18 4.93 -22.50 -14.89
CA ALA A 18 5.04 -23.08 -13.54
C ALA A 18 6.45 -23.08 -12.93
N SER A 19 7.51 -23.07 -13.74
CA SER A 19 8.89 -22.98 -13.27
C SER A 19 9.33 -21.57 -12.84
N GLY A 20 8.47 -20.56 -12.97
CA GLY A 20 8.77 -19.18 -12.62
C GLY A 20 8.76 -18.85 -11.12
N ASP A 21 9.38 -17.72 -10.76
CA ASP A 21 9.52 -17.22 -9.37
C ASP A 21 8.16 -16.97 -8.69
N LEU A 22 7.16 -16.49 -9.44
CA LEU A 22 5.80 -16.26 -8.94
C LEU A 22 5.17 -17.54 -8.35
N THR A 23 5.35 -18.67 -9.04
CA THR A 23 4.80 -19.96 -8.61
C THR A 23 5.40 -20.38 -7.28
N LYS A 24 6.73 -20.38 -7.17
CA LYS A 24 7.47 -20.79 -5.97
C LYS A 24 7.18 -19.88 -4.77
N ARG A 25 7.14 -18.57 -4.99
CA ARG A 25 7.06 -17.57 -3.92
C ARG A 25 5.65 -17.26 -3.43
N LEU A 26 4.65 -17.36 -4.31
CA LEU A 26 3.30 -16.90 -4.01
C LEU A 26 2.26 -18.00 -4.22
N LEU A 27 2.23 -18.66 -5.38
CA LEU A 27 1.15 -19.60 -5.70
C LEU A 27 1.20 -20.89 -4.87
N VAL A 28 2.37 -21.51 -4.75
CA VAL A 28 2.53 -22.74 -3.94
C VAL A 28 2.30 -22.46 -2.46
N PRO A 29 2.87 -21.40 -1.85
CA PRO A 29 2.53 -21.01 -0.48
C PRO A 29 1.04 -20.73 -0.27
N ALA A 30 0.36 -20.12 -1.24
CA ALA A 30 -1.09 -19.88 -1.16
C ALA A 30 -1.91 -21.19 -1.14
N LEU A 31 -1.59 -22.14 -2.02
CA LEU A 31 -2.22 -23.47 -2.03
C LEU A 31 -1.93 -24.24 -0.74
N TYR A 32 -0.72 -24.13 -0.21
CA TYR A 32 -0.33 -24.71 1.08
C TYR A 32 -1.15 -24.14 2.23
N ASN A 33 -1.34 -22.81 2.27
CA ASN A 33 -2.19 -22.18 3.27
C ASN A 33 -3.65 -22.69 3.19
N LEU A 34 -4.21 -22.81 1.99
CA LEU A 34 -5.57 -23.35 1.80
C LEU A 34 -5.68 -24.81 2.25
N ALA A 35 -4.67 -25.64 1.99
CA ALA A 35 -4.63 -27.02 2.44
C ALA A 35 -4.56 -27.12 3.98
N CYS A 36 -3.67 -26.35 4.61
CA CYS A 36 -3.55 -26.32 6.07
C CYS A 36 -4.80 -25.78 6.77
N ASP A 37 -5.52 -24.87 6.13
CA ASP A 37 -6.79 -24.32 6.66
C ASP A 37 -8.00 -25.24 6.38
N GLY A 38 -7.80 -26.38 5.70
CA GLY A 38 -8.88 -27.30 5.34
C GLY A 38 -9.89 -26.69 4.37
N LEU A 39 -9.45 -25.77 3.51
CA LEU A 39 -10.27 -25.08 2.51
C LEU A 39 -10.03 -25.59 1.09
N LEU A 40 -8.94 -26.34 0.86
CA LEU A 40 -8.65 -26.96 -0.44
C LEU A 40 -9.27 -28.36 -0.51
N SER A 41 -10.01 -28.64 -1.59
CA SER A 41 -10.59 -29.95 -1.86
C SER A 41 -9.53 -31.06 -1.94
N ASP A 42 -9.90 -32.27 -1.52
CA ASP A 42 -9.08 -33.47 -1.75
C ASP A 42 -9.10 -33.93 -3.22
N HIS A 43 -10.13 -33.53 -3.97
CA HIS A 43 -10.28 -33.78 -5.40
C HIS A 43 -9.60 -32.69 -6.23
N PHE A 44 -8.29 -32.52 -6.01
CA PHE A 44 -7.51 -31.43 -6.57
C PHE A 44 -6.15 -31.93 -7.11
N SER A 45 -5.71 -31.38 -8.24
CA SER A 45 -4.37 -31.63 -8.78
C SER A 45 -3.79 -30.40 -9.44
N VAL A 46 -2.47 -30.28 -9.42
CA VAL A 46 -1.73 -29.19 -10.09
C VAL A 46 -0.95 -29.76 -11.26
N LEU A 47 -1.14 -29.18 -12.44
CA LEU A 47 -0.36 -29.47 -13.63
C LEU A 47 0.44 -28.22 -14.02
N GLY A 48 1.74 -28.23 -13.71
CA GLY A 48 2.67 -27.24 -14.20
C GLY A 48 2.96 -27.42 -15.68
N VAL A 49 2.99 -26.31 -16.43
CA VAL A 49 3.29 -26.32 -17.87
C VAL A 49 4.42 -25.35 -18.16
N GLY A 50 5.43 -25.82 -18.89
CA GLY A 50 6.57 -25.03 -19.33
C GLY A 50 7.29 -25.68 -20.50
N ARG A 51 8.41 -25.10 -20.94
CA ARG A 51 9.20 -25.63 -22.06
C ARG A 51 10.28 -26.62 -21.63
N SER A 52 10.60 -26.64 -20.34
CA SER A 52 11.65 -27.50 -19.80
C SER A 52 11.20 -28.96 -19.83
N GLU A 53 12.08 -29.86 -20.26
CA GLU A 53 11.84 -31.29 -20.19
C GLU A 53 12.22 -31.80 -18.79
N ILE A 54 11.31 -31.61 -17.83
CA ILE A 54 11.47 -32.10 -16.45
C ILE A 54 10.37 -33.09 -16.09
N THR A 55 10.71 -34.04 -15.22
CA THR A 55 9.77 -35.05 -14.70
C THR A 55 8.88 -34.48 -13.59
N ASP A 56 7.77 -35.18 -13.28
CA ASP A 56 6.93 -34.88 -12.11
C ASP A 56 7.77 -34.80 -10.81
N THR A 57 8.73 -35.72 -10.64
CA THR A 57 9.63 -35.75 -9.48
C THR A 57 10.51 -34.51 -9.40
N GLN A 58 11.19 -34.16 -10.50
CA GLN A 58 12.04 -32.96 -10.55
C GLN A 58 11.24 -31.68 -10.32
N PHE A 59 10.01 -31.63 -10.84
CA PHE A 59 9.11 -30.50 -10.60
C PHE A 59 8.74 -30.37 -9.12
N ARG A 60 8.39 -31.47 -8.45
CA ARG A 60 8.10 -31.49 -7.00
C ARG A 60 9.30 -31.05 -6.17
N GLU A 61 10.48 -31.60 -6.46
CA GLU A 61 11.74 -31.21 -5.79
C GLU A 61 12.03 -29.72 -5.94
N SER A 62 11.79 -29.16 -7.13
CA SER A 62 11.97 -27.73 -7.38
C SER A 62 11.02 -26.83 -6.57
N MET A 63 9.88 -27.37 -6.11
CA MET A 63 8.89 -26.66 -5.28
C MET A 63 9.13 -26.87 -3.78
N THR A 64 9.86 -27.89 -3.38
CA THR A 64 10.16 -28.23 -1.97
C THR A 64 11.59 -27.93 -1.54
N GLY A 65 12.39 -27.28 -2.39
CA GLY A 65 13.75 -26.85 -2.05
C GLY A 65 13.79 -26.02 -0.76
N ALA A 66 14.72 -26.35 0.14
CA ALA A 66 14.82 -25.68 1.45
C ALA A 66 15.11 -24.18 1.34
N ASP A 67 15.94 -23.79 0.36
CA ASP A 67 16.42 -22.41 0.19
C ASP A 67 15.71 -21.62 -0.90
N ASP A 68 14.80 -22.23 -1.65
CA ASP A 68 14.13 -21.62 -2.80
C ASP A 68 12.71 -22.15 -3.09
N GLY A 69 12.13 -22.95 -2.20
CA GLY A 69 10.81 -23.54 -2.32
C GLY A 69 9.88 -23.21 -1.16
N LEU A 70 8.84 -24.04 -0.99
CA LEU A 70 7.80 -23.89 0.01
C LEU A 70 8.31 -23.73 1.46
N PRO A 71 9.35 -24.47 1.93
CA PRO A 71 9.91 -24.27 3.27
C PRO A 71 10.46 -22.86 3.54
N LYS A 72 10.88 -22.12 2.50
CA LYS A 72 11.37 -20.74 2.65
C LYS A 72 10.26 -19.70 2.55
N PHE A 73 9.30 -19.95 1.67
CA PHE A 73 8.28 -18.96 1.31
C PHE A 73 6.93 -19.18 2.00
N HIS A 74 6.78 -20.20 2.86
CA HIS A 74 5.58 -20.35 3.66
C HIS A 74 5.37 -19.12 4.54
N THR A 75 4.11 -18.76 4.74
CA THR A 75 3.75 -17.59 5.53
C THR A 75 3.14 -17.96 6.89
N ARG A 76 3.00 -19.25 7.20
CA ARG A 76 2.52 -19.72 8.50
C ARG A 76 3.60 -19.60 9.56
N LYS A 77 3.18 -19.47 10.82
CA LYS A 77 4.09 -19.46 11.98
C LYS A 77 4.87 -20.78 12.11
N GLU A 78 4.21 -21.89 11.82
CA GLU A 78 4.76 -23.23 11.88
C GLU A 78 4.61 -23.91 10.52
N TYR A 79 5.64 -24.65 10.12
CA TYR A 79 5.65 -25.42 8.89
C TYR A 79 5.22 -26.87 9.18
N ASP A 80 4.03 -27.22 8.71
CA ASP A 80 3.50 -28.58 8.69
C ASP A 80 4.03 -29.33 7.46
N GLN A 81 5.04 -30.18 7.69
CA GLN A 81 5.65 -31.02 6.67
C GLN A 81 4.66 -32.06 6.09
N ALA A 82 3.79 -32.64 6.92
CA ALA A 82 2.88 -33.68 6.47
C ALA A 82 1.82 -33.14 5.50
N GLN A 83 1.31 -31.93 5.76
CA GLN A 83 0.43 -31.23 4.82
C GLN A 83 1.15 -30.80 3.55
N ALA A 84 2.40 -30.34 3.66
CA ALA A 84 3.21 -30.00 2.50
C ALA A 84 3.41 -31.21 1.58
N ASP A 85 3.79 -32.36 2.13
CA ASP A 85 4.01 -33.60 1.37
C ASP A 85 2.72 -34.06 0.68
N ARG A 86 1.58 -34.01 1.39
CA ARG A 86 0.26 -34.33 0.83
C ARG A 86 -0.11 -33.44 -0.35
N LEU A 87 0.15 -32.13 -0.24
CA LEU A 87 -0.12 -31.19 -1.32
C LEU A 87 0.80 -31.43 -2.52
N ILE A 88 2.10 -31.53 -2.28
CA ILE A 88 3.13 -31.66 -3.34
C ILE A 88 2.98 -32.96 -4.11
N ASN A 89 2.50 -34.04 -3.49
CA ASN A 89 2.19 -35.28 -4.20
C ASN A 89 1.12 -35.13 -5.29
N ARG A 90 0.33 -34.05 -5.26
CA ARG A 90 -0.70 -33.72 -6.26
C ARG A 90 -0.14 -32.88 -7.42
N PHE A 91 1.17 -32.62 -7.44
CA PHE A 91 1.82 -31.80 -8.46
C PHE A 91 2.38 -32.67 -9.58
N HIS A 92 2.13 -32.24 -10.81
CA HIS A 92 2.54 -32.89 -12.04
C HIS A 92 3.11 -31.84 -13.00
N PHE A 93 3.85 -32.27 -14.00
CA PHE A 93 4.43 -31.39 -14.99
C PHE A 93 4.21 -31.92 -16.41
N SER A 94 4.03 -31.01 -17.37
CA SER A 94 4.01 -31.32 -18.80
C SER A 94 4.82 -30.29 -19.57
N SER A 95 5.72 -30.78 -20.41
CA SER A 95 6.42 -29.93 -21.38
C SER A 95 5.51 -29.62 -22.55
N ALA A 96 5.27 -28.34 -22.81
CA ALA A 96 4.46 -27.89 -23.94
C ALA A 96 4.92 -26.51 -24.44
N SER A 97 5.00 -26.37 -25.76
CA SER A 97 5.01 -25.08 -26.43
C SER A 97 3.58 -24.59 -26.64
N ILE A 98 3.38 -23.28 -26.91
CA ILE A 98 2.05 -22.74 -27.27
C ILE A 98 1.75 -23.11 -28.73
N ALA A 99 1.57 -24.40 -28.96
CA ALA A 99 1.22 -25.01 -30.23
C ALA A 99 0.01 -25.93 -30.01
N VAL A 100 -0.92 -25.93 -30.97
CA VAL A 100 -2.19 -26.67 -30.85
C VAL A 100 -1.96 -28.17 -30.58
N GLU A 101 -0.94 -28.77 -31.20
CA GLU A 101 -0.66 -30.20 -31.04
C GLU A 101 -0.16 -30.55 -29.64
N ASP A 102 0.72 -29.72 -29.05
CA ASP A 102 1.15 -29.88 -27.67
C ASP A 102 -0.03 -29.70 -26.71
N PHE A 103 -0.95 -28.79 -27.01
CA PHE A 103 -2.13 -28.54 -26.20
C PHE A 103 -3.19 -29.66 -26.31
N ARG A 104 -3.26 -30.38 -27.44
CA ARG A 104 -4.05 -31.62 -27.54
C ARG A 104 -3.50 -32.72 -26.63
N LYS A 105 -2.17 -32.88 -26.58
CA LYS A 105 -1.52 -33.80 -25.62
C LYS A 105 -1.75 -33.35 -24.18
N LEU A 106 -1.65 -32.04 -23.91
CA LEU A 106 -1.94 -31.46 -22.60
C LEU A 106 -3.39 -31.75 -22.17
N ARG A 107 -4.36 -31.68 -23.10
CA ARG A 107 -5.77 -32.01 -22.83
C ARG A 107 -5.94 -33.46 -22.39
N LEU A 108 -5.25 -34.40 -23.04
CA LEU A 108 -5.24 -35.81 -22.61
C LEU A 108 -4.66 -35.94 -21.20
N ARG A 109 -3.54 -35.26 -20.91
CA ARG A 109 -2.93 -35.26 -19.57
C ARG A 109 -3.86 -34.68 -18.51
N VAL A 110 -4.60 -33.61 -18.81
CA VAL A 110 -5.59 -33.03 -17.90
C VAL A 110 -6.74 -34.01 -17.65
N ALA A 111 -7.21 -34.72 -18.68
CA ALA A 111 -8.27 -35.72 -18.54
C ALA A 111 -7.82 -36.94 -17.68
N GLU A 112 -6.57 -37.37 -17.81
CA GLU A 112 -5.97 -38.39 -16.95
C GLU A 112 -5.99 -37.96 -15.48
N LEU A 113 -5.56 -36.73 -15.19
CA LEU A 113 -5.53 -36.20 -13.84
C LEU A 113 -6.94 -35.99 -13.27
N ASP A 114 -7.87 -35.47 -14.06
CA ASP A 114 -9.28 -35.31 -13.69
C ASP A 114 -9.90 -36.65 -13.30
N SER A 115 -9.66 -37.71 -14.09
CA SER A 115 -10.12 -39.06 -13.77
C SER A 115 -9.45 -39.63 -12.51
N ALA A 116 -8.20 -39.29 -12.24
CA ALA A 116 -7.45 -39.81 -11.09
C ALA A 116 -7.86 -39.14 -9.77
N CYS A 117 -8.09 -37.82 -9.78
CA CYS A 117 -8.43 -37.08 -8.56
C CYS A 117 -9.93 -36.84 -8.39
N GLY A 118 -10.75 -37.04 -9.43
CA GLY A 118 -12.19 -36.80 -9.40
C GLY A 118 -12.55 -35.31 -9.47
N ALA A 119 -11.86 -34.54 -10.32
CA ALA A 119 -12.06 -33.09 -10.46
C ALA A 119 -13.37 -32.70 -11.19
N GLN A 120 -14.19 -33.67 -11.59
CA GLN A 120 -15.52 -33.47 -12.21
C GLN A 120 -15.47 -32.69 -13.54
N GLY A 121 -14.34 -32.74 -14.23
CA GLY A 121 -14.11 -31.95 -15.44
C GLY A 121 -13.81 -30.48 -15.16
N ASN A 122 -13.75 -30.01 -13.92
CA ASN A 122 -13.44 -28.62 -13.63
C ASN A 122 -11.95 -28.33 -13.87
N VAL A 123 -11.65 -27.28 -14.65
CA VAL A 123 -10.27 -26.90 -14.96
C VAL A 123 -10.06 -25.41 -14.74
N LEU A 124 -9.04 -25.09 -13.96
CA LEU A 124 -8.60 -23.74 -13.68
C LEU A 124 -7.26 -23.49 -14.36
N PHE A 125 -7.20 -22.56 -15.32
CA PHE A 125 -5.95 -22.21 -15.99
C PHE A 125 -5.35 -20.95 -15.39
N TYR A 126 -4.10 -21.00 -14.92
CA TYR A 126 -3.38 -19.86 -14.38
C TYR A 126 -2.28 -19.40 -15.35
N PHE A 127 -2.34 -18.14 -15.76
CA PHE A 127 -1.38 -17.57 -16.73
C PHE A 127 -0.23 -16.86 -16.00
N ALA A 128 0.71 -17.63 -15.44
CA ALA A 128 1.92 -17.11 -14.79
C ALA A 128 3.03 -16.80 -15.81
N MET A 129 2.68 -16.04 -16.85
CA MET A 129 3.57 -15.71 -17.97
C MET A 129 3.42 -14.26 -18.42
N ALA A 130 4.30 -13.81 -19.32
CA ALA A 130 4.25 -12.43 -19.83
C ALA A 130 2.95 -12.16 -20.62
N PRO A 131 2.37 -10.95 -20.54
CA PRO A 131 1.06 -10.62 -21.14
C PRO A 131 0.91 -10.88 -22.63
N ARG A 132 2.02 -10.75 -23.39
CA ARG A 132 2.06 -11.02 -24.83
C ARG A 132 1.63 -12.44 -25.21
N PHE A 133 1.61 -13.38 -24.25
CA PHE A 133 1.20 -14.76 -24.48
C PHE A 133 -0.26 -15.03 -24.14
N PHE A 134 -0.98 -14.12 -23.47
CA PHE A 134 -2.34 -14.39 -22.99
C PHE A 134 -3.35 -14.62 -24.14
N GLY A 135 -3.36 -13.75 -25.15
CA GLY A 135 -4.20 -13.92 -26.34
C GLY A 135 -3.90 -15.22 -27.09
N PRO A 136 -2.65 -15.45 -27.56
CA PRO A 136 -2.27 -16.69 -28.23
C PRO A 136 -2.55 -17.97 -27.43
N LEU A 137 -2.43 -17.89 -26.10
CA LEU A 137 -2.75 -19.00 -25.20
C LEU A 137 -4.26 -19.29 -25.18
N CYS A 138 -5.11 -18.26 -25.14
CA CYS A 138 -6.56 -18.41 -25.24
C CYS A 138 -6.96 -19.04 -26.58
N ASP A 139 -6.39 -18.56 -27.68
CA ASP A 139 -6.62 -19.10 -29.03
C ASP A 139 -6.24 -20.59 -29.10
N THR A 140 -5.08 -20.95 -28.53
CA THR A 140 -4.58 -22.33 -28.54
C THR A 140 -5.40 -23.26 -27.64
N LEU A 141 -5.81 -22.79 -26.45
CA LEU A 141 -6.70 -23.53 -25.55
C LEU A 141 -8.04 -23.84 -26.23
N HIS A 142 -8.60 -22.86 -26.93
CA HIS A 142 -9.82 -23.04 -27.72
C HIS A 142 -9.62 -24.03 -28.86
N ALA A 143 -8.56 -23.87 -29.67
CA ALA A 143 -8.27 -24.74 -30.81
C ALA A 143 -7.96 -26.21 -30.41
N ALA A 144 -7.46 -26.44 -29.20
CA ALA A 144 -7.26 -27.77 -28.63
C ALA A 144 -8.55 -28.38 -28.02
N GLY A 145 -9.65 -27.62 -27.96
CA GLY A 145 -10.96 -28.05 -27.49
C GLY A 145 -11.08 -28.11 -25.96
N PHE A 146 -10.31 -27.31 -25.20
CA PHE A 146 -10.43 -27.27 -23.74
C PHE A 146 -11.77 -26.72 -23.24
N GLN A 147 -12.50 -25.98 -24.09
CA GLN A 147 -13.85 -25.51 -23.81
C GLN A 147 -14.90 -26.63 -23.93
N ASP A 148 -14.57 -27.74 -24.59
CA ASP A 148 -15.50 -28.85 -24.79
C ASP A 148 -15.42 -29.82 -23.59
N GLY A 149 -16.56 -30.12 -22.97
CA GLY A 149 -16.67 -31.16 -21.94
C GLY A 149 -17.51 -30.73 -20.73
N PRO A 150 -17.68 -31.64 -19.76
CA PRO A 150 -18.35 -31.33 -18.50
C PRO A 150 -17.46 -30.46 -17.58
N GLY A 151 -18.08 -29.88 -16.56
CA GLY A 151 -17.42 -29.03 -15.58
C GLY A 151 -17.17 -27.61 -16.08
N TRP A 152 -16.84 -26.71 -15.16
CA TRP A 152 -16.51 -25.33 -15.52
C TRP A 152 -15.06 -25.20 -15.98
N LYS A 153 -14.82 -24.23 -16.85
CA LYS A 153 -13.47 -23.80 -17.28
C LYS A 153 -13.31 -22.34 -16.90
N ARG A 154 -12.26 -22.02 -16.15
CA ARG A 154 -11.97 -20.66 -15.70
C ARG A 154 -10.51 -20.33 -15.97
N ILE A 155 -10.21 -19.06 -16.24
CA ILE A 155 -8.85 -18.56 -16.40
C ILE A 155 -8.55 -17.51 -15.35
N ILE A 156 -7.35 -17.58 -14.78
CA ILE A 156 -6.74 -16.54 -13.97
C ILE A 156 -5.66 -15.87 -14.80
N VAL A 157 -5.78 -14.55 -14.93
CA VAL A 157 -4.86 -13.74 -15.72
C VAL A 157 -4.15 -12.76 -14.79
N GLU A 158 -2.83 -12.70 -14.90
CA GLU A 158 -1.98 -11.78 -14.12
C GLU A 158 -1.88 -10.39 -14.74
N LYS A 159 -1.52 -9.42 -13.90
CA LYS A 159 -1.18 -8.07 -14.38
C LYS A 159 0.17 -8.08 -15.14
N PRO A 160 0.43 -7.13 -16.05
CA PRO A 160 -0.40 -5.99 -16.45
C PRO A 160 -1.47 -6.29 -17.51
N PHE A 161 -2.64 -5.65 -17.38
CA PHE A 161 -3.75 -5.69 -18.35
C PHE A 161 -3.62 -4.57 -19.37
N GLY A 162 -2.70 -4.75 -20.32
CA GLY A 162 -2.28 -3.67 -21.21
C GLY A 162 -1.29 -2.71 -20.55
N ILE A 163 -0.69 -1.84 -21.35
CA ILE A 163 0.23 -0.77 -20.91
C ILE A 163 -0.31 0.62 -21.25
N ASP A 164 -1.44 0.66 -21.93
CA ASP A 164 -2.23 1.82 -22.32
C ASP A 164 -3.67 1.35 -22.58
N LEU A 165 -4.59 2.29 -22.78
CA LEU A 165 -6.00 1.99 -23.04
C LEU A 165 -6.17 1.11 -24.29
N ALA A 166 -5.43 1.37 -25.37
CA ALA A 166 -5.60 0.66 -26.63
C ALA A 166 -5.18 -0.82 -26.54
N SER A 167 -4.02 -1.08 -25.93
CA SER A 167 -3.51 -2.44 -25.69
C SER A 167 -4.35 -3.19 -24.66
N ALA A 168 -4.92 -2.51 -23.67
CA ALA A 168 -5.84 -3.12 -22.71
C ALA A 168 -7.15 -3.56 -23.38
N LEU A 169 -7.74 -2.72 -24.24
CA LEU A 169 -8.93 -3.08 -25.02
C LEU A 169 -8.63 -4.24 -25.98
N LYS A 170 -7.51 -4.17 -26.71
CA LYS A 170 -7.08 -5.25 -27.60
C LYS A 170 -6.92 -6.59 -26.87
N LEU A 171 -6.25 -6.59 -25.72
CA LEU A 171 -6.06 -7.79 -24.90
C LEU A 171 -7.40 -8.32 -24.38
N ASN A 172 -8.29 -7.43 -23.94
CA ASN A 172 -9.61 -7.80 -23.47
C ASN A 172 -10.43 -8.47 -24.59
N ASP A 173 -10.40 -7.89 -25.79
CA ASP A 173 -11.07 -8.46 -26.96
C ASP A 173 -10.47 -9.81 -27.36
N GLU A 174 -9.14 -9.95 -27.34
CA GLU A 174 -8.44 -11.22 -27.59
C GLU A 174 -8.92 -12.34 -26.66
N ILE A 175 -9.04 -12.06 -25.37
CA ILE A 175 -9.52 -13.05 -24.38
C ILE A 175 -11.01 -13.35 -24.61
N LEU A 176 -11.84 -12.32 -24.81
CA LEU A 176 -13.29 -12.45 -24.98
C LEU A 176 -13.73 -13.14 -26.27
N ARG A 177 -12.84 -13.30 -27.27
CA ARG A 177 -13.13 -14.10 -28.48
C ARG A 177 -13.56 -15.52 -28.16
N HIS A 178 -12.97 -16.12 -27.13
CA HIS A 178 -13.12 -17.55 -26.81
C HIS A 178 -13.58 -17.83 -25.38
N TRP A 179 -13.56 -16.81 -24.51
CA TRP A 179 -13.93 -16.92 -23.11
C TRP A 179 -15.07 -15.95 -22.79
N ARG A 180 -16.03 -16.40 -21.97
CA ARG A 180 -17.05 -15.52 -21.42
C ARG A 180 -16.54 -14.79 -20.19
N GLU A 181 -17.10 -13.62 -19.89
CA GLU A 181 -16.65 -12.78 -18.77
C GLU A 181 -16.80 -13.46 -17.39
N ASP A 182 -17.76 -14.38 -17.22
CA ASP A 182 -17.94 -15.20 -16.00
C ASP A 182 -16.84 -16.25 -15.80
N GLN A 183 -16.04 -16.52 -16.84
CA GLN A 183 -14.92 -17.47 -16.80
C GLN A 183 -13.56 -16.78 -16.53
N ILE A 184 -13.51 -15.44 -16.52
CA ILE A 184 -12.26 -14.68 -16.52
C ILE A 184 -12.03 -14.02 -15.16
N PHE A 185 -10.88 -14.33 -14.55
CA PHE A 185 -10.49 -13.88 -13.23
C PHE A 185 -9.21 -13.05 -13.33
N ARG A 186 -9.37 -11.73 -13.52
CA ARG A 186 -8.26 -10.77 -13.66
C ARG A 186 -7.73 -10.39 -12.27
N VAL A 187 -6.48 -10.76 -11.99
CA VAL A 187 -5.87 -10.61 -10.66
C VAL A 187 -5.49 -9.17 -10.36
N ASP A 188 -5.98 -8.68 -9.22
CA ASP A 188 -5.37 -7.60 -8.47
C ASP A 188 -5.17 -8.08 -7.01
N HIS A 189 -3.93 -8.39 -6.65
CA HIS A 189 -3.61 -8.95 -5.33
C HIS A 189 -3.91 -8.03 -4.15
N TYR A 190 -4.11 -6.71 -4.36
CA TYR A 190 -4.58 -5.84 -3.28
C TYR A 190 -6.01 -6.17 -2.86
N LEU A 191 -6.86 -6.66 -3.77
CA LEU A 191 -8.22 -7.08 -3.46
C LEU A 191 -8.26 -8.39 -2.65
N GLY A 192 -7.19 -9.19 -2.74
CA GLY A 192 -6.99 -10.36 -1.88
C GLY A 192 -6.63 -10.02 -0.43
N LYS A 193 -6.33 -8.75 -0.10
CA LYS A 193 -5.97 -8.34 1.27
C LYS A 193 -7.24 -8.20 2.12
N GLU A 194 -7.23 -8.83 3.29
CA GLU A 194 -8.34 -8.81 4.26
C GLU A 194 -8.81 -7.39 4.61
N THR A 195 -7.88 -6.45 4.83
CA THR A 195 -8.19 -5.05 5.15
C THR A 195 -8.88 -4.31 4.01
N VAL A 196 -8.59 -4.65 2.74
CA VAL A 196 -9.26 -4.07 1.58
C VAL A 196 -10.68 -4.64 1.45
N GLN A 197 -10.85 -5.95 1.67
CA GLN A 197 -12.18 -6.57 1.69
C GLN A 197 -13.06 -6.00 2.80
N ASN A 198 -12.46 -5.71 3.95
CA ASN A 198 -13.16 -5.12 5.07
C ASN A 198 -13.68 -3.70 4.80
N LEU A 199 -13.21 -2.99 3.76
CA LEU A 199 -13.81 -1.71 3.38
C LEU A 199 -15.30 -1.87 3.05
N LEU A 200 -15.67 -2.94 2.35
CA LEU A 200 -17.06 -3.25 2.02
C LEU A 200 -17.87 -3.59 3.26
N ALA A 201 -17.35 -4.54 4.06
CA ALA A 201 -18.01 -4.98 5.28
C ALA A 201 -18.20 -3.80 6.24
N PHE A 202 -17.17 -2.98 6.43
CA PHE A 202 -17.20 -1.82 7.31
C PHE A 202 -18.27 -0.81 6.87
N ARG A 203 -18.30 -0.43 5.59
CA ARG A 203 -19.25 0.59 5.09
C ARG A 203 -20.69 0.15 5.27
N PHE A 204 -21.02 -1.06 4.82
CA PHE A 204 -22.43 -1.47 4.70
C PHE A 204 -22.97 -2.25 5.90
N SER A 205 -22.15 -2.62 6.89
CA SER A 205 -22.63 -3.26 8.13
C SER A 205 -22.77 -2.31 9.32
N ASN A 206 -22.19 -1.10 9.25
CA ASN A 206 -22.17 -0.18 10.39
C ASN A 206 -23.11 1.01 10.17
N GLY A 207 -24.29 0.96 10.81
CA GLY A 207 -25.31 2.01 10.72
C GLY A 207 -24.87 3.40 11.21
N VAL A 208 -23.77 3.49 11.97
CA VAL A 208 -23.19 4.77 12.40
C VAL A 208 -22.44 5.47 11.27
N PHE A 209 -21.75 4.73 10.39
CA PHE A 209 -20.83 5.32 9.41
C PHE A 209 -21.47 5.59 8.05
N GLU A 210 -22.35 4.73 7.55
CA GLU A 210 -22.94 4.92 6.22
C GLU A 210 -23.71 6.26 6.06
N PRO A 211 -24.47 6.76 7.06
CA PRO A 211 -25.09 8.10 6.97
C PRO A 211 -24.09 9.26 6.84
N LEU A 212 -22.86 9.07 7.33
CA LEU A 212 -21.78 10.04 7.25
C LEU A 212 -20.99 9.92 5.93
N TRP A 213 -21.30 8.93 5.08
CA TRP A 213 -20.48 8.57 3.93
C TRP A 213 -20.83 9.35 2.65
N ASN A 214 -20.82 10.68 2.74
CA ASN A 214 -21.21 11.59 1.66
C ASN A 214 -20.57 12.98 1.80
N ASN A 215 -20.73 13.80 0.76
CA ASN A 215 -20.21 15.17 0.68
C ASN A 215 -20.75 16.14 1.73
N HIS A 216 -21.81 15.84 2.49
CA HIS A 216 -22.26 16.71 3.58
C HIS A 216 -21.34 16.58 4.78
N HIS A 217 -20.78 15.40 5.02
CA HIS A 217 -20.02 15.08 6.23
C HIS A 217 -18.53 14.85 5.96
N ILE A 218 -18.17 14.35 4.79
CA ILE A 218 -16.77 14.13 4.40
C ILE A 218 -16.21 15.41 3.78
N ASP A 219 -15.03 15.81 4.24
CA ASP A 219 -14.26 16.93 3.72
C ASP A 219 -13.32 16.51 2.58
N ASN A 220 -12.53 15.46 2.79
CA ASN A 220 -11.62 14.89 1.79
C ASN A 220 -11.28 13.43 2.10
N ILE A 221 -10.81 12.72 1.08
CA ILE A 221 -10.29 11.37 1.21
C ILE A 221 -8.87 11.33 0.68
N GLN A 222 -7.98 10.62 1.38
CA GLN A 222 -6.58 10.46 0.98
C GLN A 222 -6.21 8.99 0.89
N PHE A 223 -5.67 8.56 -0.23
CA PHE A 223 -5.08 7.24 -0.43
C PHE A 223 -3.56 7.40 -0.49
N ASN A 224 -2.89 6.84 0.50
CA ASN A 224 -1.43 6.87 0.63
C ASN A 224 -0.89 5.47 0.38
N VAL A 225 -0.13 5.29 -0.70
CA VAL A 225 0.54 4.01 -0.99
C VAL A 225 2.02 4.26 -1.21
N CYS A 226 2.75 4.36 -0.11
CA CYS A 226 4.16 4.69 -0.07
C CYS A 226 5.03 3.45 0.09
N GLU A 227 6.15 3.40 -0.61
CA GLU A 227 7.17 2.36 -0.49
C GLU A 227 8.52 2.97 -0.13
N SER A 228 9.16 2.43 0.90
CA SER A 228 10.53 2.79 1.26
C SER A 228 11.59 2.12 0.37
N VAL A 229 11.21 1.05 -0.33
CA VAL A 229 12.08 0.37 -1.29
C VAL A 229 12.15 1.16 -2.60
N ASP A 230 13.31 1.11 -3.24
CA ASP A 230 13.54 1.61 -4.59
C ASP A 230 13.17 0.55 -5.63
N VAL A 231 13.66 0.69 -6.87
CA VAL A 231 13.40 -0.29 -7.93
C VAL A 231 14.14 -1.61 -7.79
N GLN A 232 15.06 -1.76 -6.82
CA GLN A 232 15.73 -3.00 -6.43
C GLN A 232 16.29 -3.81 -7.63
N GLY A 233 16.97 -3.14 -8.55
CA GLY A 233 17.58 -3.78 -9.73
C GLY A 233 16.60 -4.16 -10.83
N ARG A 234 15.31 -3.83 -10.72
CA ARG A 234 14.28 -4.02 -11.77
C ARG A 234 14.10 -2.76 -12.63
N GLY A 235 15.16 -1.95 -12.77
CA GLY A 235 15.15 -0.68 -13.48
C GLY A 235 14.57 -0.79 -14.89
N GLY A 236 15.07 -1.72 -15.70
CA GLY A 236 14.62 -1.88 -17.09
C GLY A 236 13.15 -2.25 -17.26
N TYR A 237 12.57 -3.04 -16.34
CA TYR A 237 11.12 -3.29 -16.34
C TYR A 237 10.34 -2.06 -15.88
N TYR A 238 10.78 -1.46 -14.77
CA TYR A 238 10.08 -0.33 -14.16
C TYR A 238 10.06 0.91 -15.05
N ASP A 239 11.11 1.13 -15.85
CA ASP A 239 11.24 2.27 -16.77
C ASP A 239 10.20 2.26 -17.90
N SER A 240 9.57 1.11 -18.16
CA SER A 240 8.45 0.99 -19.09
C SER A 240 7.06 1.10 -18.43
N SER A 241 7.01 1.01 -17.09
CA SER A 241 5.76 0.96 -16.32
C SER A 241 5.47 2.30 -15.64
N GLY A 242 6.40 2.78 -14.81
CA GLY A 242 6.21 3.93 -13.92
C GLY A 242 5.19 3.67 -12.81
N VAL A 243 5.14 4.56 -11.81
CA VAL A 243 4.23 4.37 -10.66
C VAL A 243 2.75 4.49 -11.05
N LEU A 244 2.43 5.23 -12.12
CA LEU A 244 1.05 5.38 -12.55
C LEU A 244 0.46 4.04 -13.03
N ARG A 245 1.22 3.24 -13.80
CA ARG A 245 0.78 1.91 -14.23
C ARG A 245 0.97 0.84 -13.17
N ASP A 246 2.06 0.92 -12.40
CA ASP A 246 2.40 -0.13 -11.42
C ASP A 246 1.44 -0.16 -10.23
N MET A 247 0.99 1.02 -9.77
CA MET A 247 0.25 1.19 -8.52
C MET A 247 -1.08 1.93 -8.64
N ILE A 248 -1.13 3.02 -9.40
CA ILE A 248 -2.31 3.91 -9.38
C ILE A 248 -3.45 3.32 -10.22
N GLN A 249 -3.15 2.99 -11.48
CA GLN A 249 -4.13 2.54 -12.47
C GLN A 249 -4.87 1.27 -12.02
N ASN A 250 -4.21 0.39 -11.28
CA ASN A 250 -4.78 -0.84 -10.74
C ASN A 250 -5.20 -0.67 -9.27
N HIS A 251 -4.27 -0.86 -8.34
CA HIS A 251 -4.51 -1.04 -6.92
C HIS A 251 -5.26 0.14 -6.30
N MET A 252 -4.84 1.38 -6.59
CA MET A 252 -5.47 2.56 -6.01
C MET A 252 -6.87 2.82 -6.57
N PHE A 253 -7.08 2.67 -7.89
CA PHE A 253 -8.42 2.79 -8.47
C PHE A 253 -9.35 1.67 -8.00
N GLN A 254 -8.84 0.46 -7.76
CA GLN A 254 -9.65 -0.59 -7.16
C GLN A 254 -10.05 -0.27 -5.71
N MET A 255 -9.12 0.17 -4.85
CA MET A 255 -9.44 0.58 -3.48
C MET A 255 -10.39 1.80 -3.46
N LEU A 256 -10.20 2.75 -4.37
CA LEU A 256 -11.10 3.87 -4.59
C LEU A 256 -12.52 3.38 -4.89
N SER A 257 -12.64 2.42 -5.81
CA SER A 257 -13.94 1.86 -6.19
C SER A 257 -14.68 1.23 -5.00
N TYR A 258 -14.01 0.48 -4.14
CA TYR A 258 -14.66 -0.08 -2.94
C TYR A 258 -15.06 0.97 -1.92
N LEU A 259 -14.19 1.94 -1.65
CA LEU A 259 -14.46 2.95 -0.63
C LEU A 259 -15.58 3.91 -1.05
N CYS A 260 -15.70 4.20 -2.34
CA CYS A 260 -16.55 5.29 -2.82
C CYS A 260 -17.80 4.84 -3.59
N MET A 261 -17.93 3.57 -4.00
CA MET A 261 -19.13 3.07 -4.69
C MET A 261 -20.42 3.23 -3.88
N GLU A 262 -21.57 3.26 -4.55
CA GLU A 262 -22.88 3.20 -3.88
C GLU A 262 -23.11 1.83 -3.23
N PRO A 263 -24.07 1.73 -2.28
CA PRO A 263 -24.51 0.45 -1.75
C PRO A 263 -25.02 -0.45 -2.89
N PRO A 264 -24.45 -1.66 -3.06
CA PRO A 264 -24.91 -2.58 -4.09
C PRO A 264 -26.25 -3.18 -3.69
N GLY A 265 -27.07 -3.56 -4.69
CA GLY A 265 -28.37 -4.20 -4.44
C GLY A 265 -28.28 -5.57 -3.76
N SER A 266 -27.12 -6.22 -3.80
CA SER A 266 -26.79 -7.47 -3.11
C SER A 266 -25.27 -7.65 -2.99
N PHE A 267 -24.84 -8.68 -2.25
CA PHE A 267 -23.43 -9.09 -2.20
C PHE A 267 -23.01 -10.03 -3.33
N GLU A 268 -23.86 -10.24 -4.34
CA GLU A 268 -23.48 -10.99 -5.53
C GLU A 268 -22.35 -10.26 -6.29
N ALA A 269 -21.42 -11.03 -6.85
CA ALA A 269 -20.22 -10.51 -7.49
C ALA A 269 -20.53 -9.41 -8.52
N ASP A 270 -21.52 -9.61 -9.38
CA ASP A 270 -21.91 -8.60 -10.38
C ASP A 270 -22.58 -7.36 -9.78
N SER A 271 -23.32 -7.48 -8.69
CA SER A 271 -23.90 -6.30 -8.02
C SER A 271 -22.80 -5.37 -7.50
N ILE A 272 -21.75 -5.94 -6.91
CA ILE A 272 -20.59 -5.20 -6.43
C ILE A 272 -19.79 -4.63 -7.62
N ARG A 273 -19.48 -5.46 -8.63
CA ARG A 273 -18.70 -5.02 -9.80
C ARG A 273 -19.39 -3.92 -10.60
N ASN A 274 -20.73 -3.94 -10.68
CA ASN A 274 -21.51 -2.88 -11.33
C ASN A 274 -21.33 -1.53 -10.62
N GLU A 275 -21.47 -1.47 -9.29
CA GLU A 275 -21.29 -0.20 -8.56
C GLU A 275 -19.83 0.29 -8.58
N LYS A 276 -18.85 -0.62 -8.61
CA LYS A 276 -17.43 -0.26 -8.82
C LYS A 276 -17.21 0.38 -10.20
N ALA A 277 -17.74 -0.22 -11.26
CA ALA A 277 -17.59 0.28 -12.62
C ALA A 277 -18.25 1.65 -12.78
N LYS A 278 -19.50 1.78 -12.34
CA LYS A 278 -20.25 3.03 -12.32
C LYS A 278 -19.53 4.15 -11.56
N LEU A 279 -18.86 3.83 -10.45
CA LEU A 279 -18.05 4.82 -9.74
C LEU A 279 -16.87 5.29 -10.59
N LEU A 280 -16.07 4.38 -11.15
CA LEU A 280 -14.90 4.76 -11.94
C LEU A 280 -15.30 5.55 -13.20
N GLU A 281 -16.42 5.21 -13.83
CA GLU A 281 -17.00 5.99 -14.94
C GLU A 281 -17.41 7.41 -14.53
N SER A 282 -17.69 7.63 -13.24
CA SER A 282 -18.00 8.96 -12.68
C SER A 282 -16.76 9.76 -12.29
N VAL A 283 -15.55 9.18 -12.38
CA VAL A 283 -14.31 9.93 -12.14
C VAL A 283 -14.05 10.87 -13.30
N ARG A 284 -13.78 12.14 -12.98
CA ARG A 284 -13.52 13.16 -14.00
C ARG A 284 -12.26 12.83 -14.81
N ILE A 285 -12.41 12.80 -16.13
CA ILE A 285 -11.31 12.68 -17.09
C ILE A 285 -10.73 14.08 -17.31
N TYR A 286 -9.46 14.30 -16.96
CA TYR A 286 -8.80 15.60 -17.14
C TYR A 286 -8.35 15.82 -18.57
N LYS A 287 -8.55 17.05 -19.06
CA LYS A 287 -7.95 17.52 -20.31
C LYS A 287 -6.46 17.83 -20.09
N PRO A 288 -5.63 17.82 -21.15
CA PRO A 288 -4.19 18.09 -21.04
C PRO A 288 -3.85 19.37 -20.26
N GLU A 289 -4.61 20.45 -20.47
CA GLU A 289 -4.42 21.73 -19.78
C GLU A 289 -4.74 21.70 -18.28
N GLU A 290 -5.55 20.74 -17.81
CA GLU A 290 -5.93 20.59 -16.41
C GLU A 290 -4.94 19.71 -15.63
N VAL A 291 -4.18 18.85 -16.34
CA VAL A 291 -3.26 17.89 -15.71
C VAL A 291 -2.26 18.56 -14.74
N PRO A 292 -1.57 19.67 -15.08
CA PRO A 292 -0.63 20.33 -14.16
C PRO A 292 -1.27 20.92 -12.90
N GLN A 293 -2.58 21.18 -12.94
CA GLN A 293 -3.31 21.72 -11.79
C GLN A 293 -3.59 20.64 -10.76
N PHE A 294 -3.84 19.40 -11.21
CA PHE A 294 -4.35 18.31 -10.38
C PHE A 294 -3.40 17.14 -10.21
N VAL A 295 -2.31 17.09 -10.98
CA VAL A 295 -1.40 15.96 -11.02
C VAL A 295 0.04 16.42 -10.86
N VAL A 296 0.77 15.71 -10.01
CA VAL A 296 2.20 15.92 -9.76
C VAL A 296 2.94 14.65 -10.14
N ARG A 297 4.02 14.82 -10.89
CA ARG A 297 4.96 13.76 -11.27
C ARG A 297 6.27 13.94 -10.51
N GLY A 298 6.90 12.85 -10.09
CA GLY A 298 8.22 12.91 -9.47
C GLY A 298 9.12 11.73 -9.76
N GLN A 299 10.42 11.96 -9.58
CA GLN A 299 11.48 10.96 -9.72
C GLN A 299 12.53 11.12 -8.60
N TYR A 300 12.91 10.02 -7.93
CA TYR A 300 13.86 10.10 -6.81
C TYR A 300 15.29 10.37 -7.30
N GLY A 301 15.97 11.27 -6.58
CA GLY A 301 17.38 11.62 -6.77
C GLY A 301 18.31 10.74 -5.92
N PRO A 302 19.63 11.00 -5.97
CA PRO A 302 20.59 10.31 -5.12
C PRO A 302 20.39 10.65 -3.64
N SER A 303 20.84 9.76 -2.75
CA SER A 303 21.01 10.07 -1.33
C SER A 303 22.49 10.28 -1.00
N PHE A 304 22.77 11.15 -0.05
CA PHE A 304 24.13 11.49 0.37
C PHE A 304 24.41 11.05 1.80
N ASN A 305 25.64 10.64 2.08
CA ASN A 305 26.15 10.40 3.42
C ASN A 305 26.46 11.74 4.12
N PRO A 306 26.68 11.76 5.45
CA PRO A 306 27.02 12.97 6.20
C PRO A 306 28.28 13.71 5.70
N ASN A 307 29.17 13.00 5.00
CA ASN A 307 30.37 13.55 4.37
C ASN A 307 30.13 14.14 2.96
N GLY A 308 28.87 14.12 2.47
CA GLY A 308 28.49 14.64 1.16
C GLY A 308 28.69 13.67 -0.01
N GLU A 309 29.14 12.44 0.24
CA GLU A 309 29.32 11.42 -0.81
C GLU A 309 28.00 10.70 -1.14
N VAL A 310 27.81 10.27 -2.39
CA VAL A 310 26.61 9.51 -2.79
C VAL A 310 26.59 8.15 -2.10
N ASN A 311 25.57 7.92 -1.28
CA ASN A 311 25.31 6.64 -0.62
C ASN A 311 24.51 5.69 -1.53
N LYS A 312 23.44 6.21 -2.15
CA LYS A 312 22.63 5.47 -3.11
C LYS A 312 22.38 6.29 -4.38
N PRO A 313 22.43 5.66 -5.56
CA PRO A 313 22.21 6.35 -6.85
C PRO A 313 20.79 6.92 -6.95
N GLY A 314 20.57 7.95 -7.76
CA GLY A 314 19.23 8.36 -8.16
C GLY A 314 18.65 7.41 -9.22
N TYR A 315 17.37 7.58 -9.57
CA TYR A 315 16.69 6.65 -10.47
C TYR A 315 17.38 6.53 -11.85
N ARG A 316 17.79 7.65 -12.44
CA ARG A 316 18.53 7.71 -13.73
C ARG A 316 19.92 7.06 -13.68
N GLN A 317 20.43 6.76 -12.48
CA GLN A 317 21.71 6.07 -12.28
C GLN A 317 21.52 4.61 -11.85
N GLU A 318 20.28 4.11 -11.77
CA GLU A 318 20.00 2.71 -11.49
C GLU A 318 20.38 1.82 -12.68
N LYS A 319 20.67 0.56 -12.38
CA LYS A 319 20.96 -0.44 -13.40
C LYS A 319 19.79 -0.59 -14.38
N ASP A 320 20.10 -0.62 -15.67
CA ASP A 320 19.16 -0.80 -16.78
C ASP A 320 18.10 0.32 -16.91
N VAL A 321 18.37 1.53 -16.38
CA VAL A 321 17.53 2.73 -16.55
C VAL A 321 18.21 3.72 -17.50
N SER A 322 17.44 4.38 -18.36
CA SER A 322 17.96 5.44 -19.22
C SER A 322 18.42 6.66 -18.40
N PRO A 323 19.62 7.22 -18.64
CA PRO A 323 20.06 8.47 -18.01
C PRO A 323 19.14 9.67 -18.29
N ASN A 324 18.36 9.61 -19.38
CA ASN A 324 17.38 10.61 -19.76
C ASN A 324 15.94 10.17 -19.46
N SER A 325 15.76 9.15 -18.61
CA SER A 325 14.44 8.63 -18.29
C SER A 325 13.55 9.73 -17.70
N GLY A 326 12.36 9.86 -18.29
CA GLY A 326 11.29 10.68 -17.74
C GLY A 326 10.38 9.93 -16.79
N THR A 327 10.58 8.62 -16.59
CA THR A 327 9.65 7.75 -15.89
C THR A 327 9.44 8.17 -14.45
N GLU A 328 8.19 8.23 -14.04
CA GLU A 328 7.78 8.60 -12.69
C GLU A 328 8.00 7.46 -11.70
N THR A 329 8.73 7.76 -10.63
CA THR A 329 8.81 6.90 -9.43
C THR A 329 7.89 7.39 -8.32
N PHE A 330 7.24 8.53 -8.51
CA PHE A 330 6.24 9.13 -7.63
C PHE A 330 5.16 9.82 -8.45
N ALA A 331 3.91 9.75 -8.00
CA ALA A 331 2.82 10.56 -8.51
C ALA A 331 1.83 10.91 -7.39
N ALA A 332 1.32 12.14 -7.43
CA ALA A 332 0.18 12.57 -6.61
C ALA A 332 -0.93 13.14 -7.51
N ILE A 333 -2.16 12.75 -7.26
CA ILE A 333 -3.32 13.06 -8.10
C ILE A 333 -4.46 13.54 -7.20
N LYS A 334 -5.02 14.71 -7.49
CA LYS A 334 -6.33 15.13 -6.98
C LYS A 334 -7.38 14.67 -7.98
N LEU A 335 -8.31 13.80 -7.57
CA LEU A 335 -9.44 13.33 -8.35
C LEU A 335 -10.73 14.00 -7.90
N HIS A 336 -11.68 14.07 -8.83
CA HIS A 336 -13.06 14.44 -8.58
C HIS A 336 -13.97 13.31 -9.08
N ILE A 337 -15.00 12.98 -8.29
CA ILE A 337 -16.05 12.05 -8.69
C ILE A 337 -17.32 12.86 -8.89
N ASP A 338 -17.77 12.96 -10.14
CA ASP A 338 -18.87 13.81 -10.58
C ASP A 338 -20.21 13.08 -10.41
N ASN A 339 -20.56 12.75 -9.16
CA ASN A 339 -21.85 12.18 -8.80
C ASN A 339 -22.44 12.85 -7.53
N GLY A 340 -23.71 12.56 -7.23
CA GLY A 340 -24.42 13.21 -6.11
C GLY A 340 -23.77 13.00 -4.74
N ARG A 341 -23.15 11.84 -4.49
CA ARG A 341 -22.52 11.50 -3.20
C ARG A 341 -21.22 12.23 -2.97
N TRP A 342 -20.41 12.42 -4.01
CA TRP A 342 -19.02 12.90 -3.92
C TRP A 342 -18.80 14.30 -4.48
N GLN A 343 -19.83 14.96 -5.01
CA GLN A 343 -19.75 16.31 -5.54
C GLN A 343 -19.01 17.25 -4.55
N GLY A 344 -17.92 17.87 -5.02
CA GLY A 344 -17.13 18.83 -4.25
C GLY A 344 -16.15 18.23 -3.23
N VAL A 345 -16.14 16.91 -3.03
CA VAL A 345 -15.17 16.21 -2.16
C VAL A 345 -13.93 15.85 -2.97
N PRO A 346 -12.75 16.45 -2.71
CA PRO A 346 -11.53 16.06 -3.39
C PRO A 346 -11.00 14.74 -2.83
N ILE A 347 -10.53 13.89 -3.74
CA ILE A 347 -9.89 12.62 -3.40
C ILE A 347 -8.43 12.70 -3.82
N TYR A 348 -7.52 12.60 -2.86
CA TYR A 348 -6.09 12.68 -3.12
C TYR A 348 -5.48 11.29 -3.14
N LEU A 349 -4.77 10.97 -4.22
CA LEU A 349 -3.98 9.76 -4.35
C LEU A 349 -2.51 10.16 -4.29
N ARG A 350 -1.68 9.49 -3.49
CA ARG A 350 -0.23 9.55 -3.62
C ARG A 350 0.39 8.15 -3.58
N SER A 351 1.33 7.92 -4.48
CA SER A 351 2.16 6.72 -4.45
C SER A 351 3.57 7.02 -4.95
N GLY A 352 4.55 6.32 -4.39
CA GLY A 352 5.91 6.41 -4.88
C GLY A 352 6.88 5.47 -4.18
N LYS A 353 8.06 5.38 -4.78
CA LYS A 353 9.20 4.57 -4.33
C LYS A 353 10.29 5.43 -3.70
N ALA A 354 11.14 4.76 -2.91
CA ALA A 354 12.20 5.39 -2.14
C ALA A 354 11.71 6.56 -1.27
N LEU A 355 10.48 6.45 -0.76
CA LEU A 355 9.90 7.40 0.18
C LEU A 355 10.39 7.08 1.59
N TRP A 356 10.21 8.03 2.51
CA TRP A 356 10.63 7.86 3.90
C TRP A 356 10.11 6.59 4.56
N LYS A 357 8.83 6.29 4.31
CA LYS A 357 8.10 5.23 5.01
C LYS A 357 7.30 4.37 4.04
N ARG A 358 7.27 3.07 4.32
CA ARG A 358 6.31 2.15 3.71
C ARG A 358 4.97 2.23 4.44
N GLY A 359 3.89 2.43 3.70
CA GLY A 359 2.55 2.46 4.27
C GLY A 359 1.48 2.44 3.19
N THR A 360 0.43 1.66 3.41
CA THR A 360 -0.80 1.68 2.62
C THR A 360 -1.94 2.06 3.54
N GLU A 361 -2.44 3.29 3.39
CA GLU A 361 -3.42 3.89 4.29
C GLU A 361 -4.50 4.62 3.48
N ILE A 362 -5.74 4.54 3.95
CA ILE A 362 -6.86 5.31 3.41
C ILE A 362 -7.42 6.17 4.55
N VAL A 363 -7.50 7.48 4.34
CA VAL A 363 -7.88 8.45 5.36
C VAL A 363 -9.13 9.17 4.91
N VAL A 364 -10.22 8.98 5.63
CA VAL A 364 -11.47 9.73 5.46
C VAL A 364 -11.51 10.84 6.49
N THR A 365 -11.40 12.10 6.05
CA THR A 365 -11.46 13.27 6.93
C THR A 365 -12.88 13.85 6.91
N PHE A 366 -13.48 14.00 8.08
CA PHE A 366 -14.80 14.61 8.23
C PHE A 366 -14.71 16.14 8.33
N LYS A 367 -15.79 16.82 7.98
CA LYS A 367 -15.91 18.27 8.14
C LYS A 367 -15.93 18.65 9.62
N GLN A 368 -15.40 19.83 9.92
CA GLN A 368 -15.41 20.36 11.28
C GLN A 368 -16.81 20.81 11.69
N PRO A 369 -17.23 20.55 12.93
CA PRO A 369 -18.47 21.12 13.44
C PRO A 369 -18.32 22.64 13.68
N PRO A 370 -19.43 23.40 13.76
CA PRO A 370 -19.39 24.82 14.05
C PRO A 370 -18.69 25.11 15.38
N ALA A 371 -17.65 25.96 15.37
CA ALA A 371 -16.85 26.29 16.54
C ALA A 371 -17.58 27.21 17.57
N ALA A 372 -18.80 27.65 17.28
CA ALA A 372 -19.52 28.64 18.09
C ALA A 372 -19.70 28.24 19.57
N MET A 373 -19.85 26.95 19.85
CA MET A 373 -20.00 26.39 21.21
C MET A 373 -18.75 26.58 22.09
N PHE A 374 -17.57 26.76 21.49
CA PHE A 374 -16.29 26.88 22.21
C PHE A 374 -15.82 28.33 22.34
N ARG A 375 -16.65 29.33 21.96
CA ARG A 375 -16.32 30.74 22.15
C ARG A 375 -16.17 31.05 23.64
N GLY A 376 -15.10 31.74 24.01
CA GLY A 376 -14.80 32.11 25.39
C GLY A 376 -14.13 31.00 26.21
N THR A 377 -13.72 29.89 25.57
CA THR A 377 -12.88 28.86 26.19
C THR A 377 -11.46 28.93 25.62
N PRO A 378 -10.47 28.26 26.24
CA PRO A 378 -9.12 28.12 25.68
C PRO A 378 -9.03 27.28 24.39
N VAL A 379 -10.15 26.78 23.87
CA VAL A 379 -10.18 25.96 22.65
C VAL A 379 -10.18 26.88 21.43
N GLU A 380 -9.00 27.15 20.88
CA GLU A 380 -8.84 28.07 19.76
C GLU A 380 -9.24 27.45 18.40
N LYS A 381 -9.03 26.14 18.23
CA LYS A 381 -9.27 25.46 16.94
C LYS A 381 -9.79 24.04 17.15
N LEU A 382 -10.87 23.71 16.44
CA LEU A 382 -11.34 22.34 16.34
C LEU A 382 -10.61 21.60 15.22
N GLU A 383 -10.11 20.43 15.55
CA GLU A 383 -9.55 19.45 14.64
C GLU A 383 -10.66 18.58 14.03
N PRO A 384 -10.59 18.26 12.73
CA PRO A 384 -11.57 17.38 12.09
C PRO A 384 -11.42 15.94 12.60
N ASN A 385 -12.53 15.20 12.66
CA ASN A 385 -12.45 13.77 12.90
C ASN A 385 -11.86 13.06 11.69
N ARG A 386 -11.16 11.95 11.92
CA ARG A 386 -10.57 11.13 10.86
C ARG A 386 -10.83 9.66 11.12
N LEU A 387 -11.20 8.96 10.06
CA LEU A 387 -11.26 7.51 10.05
C LEU A 387 -10.14 7.00 9.14
N VAL A 388 -9.22 6.24 9.70
CA VAL A 388 -8.02 5.75 9.03
C VAL A 388 -8.10 4.24 8.89
N PHE A 389 -8.01 3.75 7.66
CA PHE A 389 -7.89 2.33 7.37
C PHE A 389 -6.42 2.03 7.08
N HIS A 390 -5.76 1.30 7.97
CA HIS A 390 -4.41 0.83 7.78
C HIS A 390 -4.45 -0.53 7.06
N ILE A 391 -4.04 -0.52 5.79
CA ILE A 391 -4.05 -1.72 4.94
C ILE A 391 -2.79 -2.55 5.19
N GLN A 392 -1.61 -1.92 5.16
CA GLN A 392 -0.30 -2.52 5.44
C GLN A 392 0.69 -1.45 5.91
N PRO A 393 1.69 -1.78 6.77
CA PRO A 393 2.00 -3.11 7.33
C PRO A 393 1.15 -3.49 8.55
N LYS A 394 0.74 -2.52 9.37
CA LYS A 394 -0.15 -2.75 10.52
C LYS A 394 -1.58 -2.73 10.02
N GLN A 395 -2.30 -3.84 10.15
CA GLN A 395 -3.66 -4.00 9.65
C GLN A 395 -4.65 -3.55 10.73
N GLY A 396 -5.44 -2.51 10.45
CA GLY A 396 -6.33 -1.94 11.46
C GLY A 396 -7.21 -0.80 10.98
N ILE A 397 -8.08 -0.34 11.88
CA ILE A 397 -8.94 0.82 11.70
C ILE A 397 -8.78 1.73 12.92
N GLU A 398 -8.60 3.02 12.69
CA GLU A 398 -8.43 4.03 13.73
C GLU A 398 -9.44 5.16 13.53
N LEU A 399 -10.19 5.52 14.58
CA LEU A 399 -11.03 6.72 14.61
C LEU A 399 -10.39 7.77 15.51
N VAL A 400 -9.96 8.88 14.93
CA VAL A 400 -9.34 10.01 15.63
C VAL A 400 -10.37 11.11 15.86
N PHE A 401 -10.52 11.54 17.11
CA PHE A 401 -11.44 12.59 17.53
C PHE A 401 -10.88 13.39 18.70
N GLN A 402 -11.65 14.36 19.20
CA GLN A 402 -11.25 15.20 20.33
C GLN A 402 -12.03 14.85 21.58
N ALA A 403 -11.35 14.80 22.73
CA ALA A 403 -11.94 14.61 24.05
C ALA A 403 -11.46 15.68 25.03
N LYS A 404 -12.27 15.94 26.06
CA LYS A 404 -11.90 16.87 27.13
C LYS A 404 -10.76 16.30 27.96
N ILE A 405 -9.72 17.11 28.18
CA ILE A 405 -8.65 16.78 29.12
C ILE A 405 -9.25 16.72 30.55
N PRO A 406 -9.02 15.63 31.31
CA PRO A 406 -9.43 15.56 32.71
C PRO A 406 -8.85 16.75 33.50
N GLY A 407 -9.69 17.48 34.23
CA GLY A 407 -9.29 18.71 34.92
C GLY A 407 -10.39 19.77 34.98
N PRO A 408 -10.14 20.90 35.67
CA PRO A 408 -11.13 21.96 35.89
C PRO A 408 -11.34 22.86 34.67
N THR A 409 -10.40 22.89 33.72
CA THR A 409 -10.47 23.71 32.51
C THR A 409 -11.07 22.94 31.34
N LEU A 410 -11.75 23.66 30.44
CA LEU A 410 -12.25 23.10 29.19
C LEU A 410 -11.17 23.19 28.12
N GLN A 411 -10.30 22.20 28.09
CA GLN A 411 -9.30 21.98 27.05
C GLN A 411 -9.59 20.67 26.33
N LEU A 412 -9.35 20.63 25.03
CA LEU A 412 -9.51 19.44 24.22
C LEU A 412 -8.14 18.87 23.83
N GLN A 413 -8.04 17.56 23.75
CA GLN A 413 -6.92 16.86 23.14
C GLN A 413 -7.42 15.83 22.14
N LYS A 414 -6.56 15.48 21.18
CA LYS A 414 -6.80 14.34 20.31
C LYS A 414 -6.73 13.06 21.10
N VAL A 415 -7.64 12.16 20.78
CA VAL A 415 -7.66 10.77 21.23
C VAL A 415 -8.06 9.90 20.06
N ASP A 416 -7.70 8.62 20.12
CA ASP A 416 -8.08 7.62 19.13
C ASP A 416 -8.90 6.48 19.76
N MET A 417 -9.69 5.82 18.93
CA MET A 417 -10.15 4.46 19.15
C MET A 417 -9.58 3.59 18.04
N SER A 418 -8.79 2.59 18.41
CA SER A 418 -8.08 1.75 17.46
C SER A 418 -8.49 0.27 17.53
N PHE A 419 -8.57 -0.34 16.34
CA PHE A 419 -8.83 -1.74 16.13
C PHE A 419 -7.66 -2.35 15.35
N ASN A 420 -7.12 -3.49 15.81
CA ASN A 420 -5.99 -4.18 15.18
C ASN A 420 -6.33 -5.65 14.90
N TYR A 421 -6.15 -6.09 13.65
CA TYR A 421 -6.43 -7.46 13.21
C TYR A 421 -5.65 -8.51 13.99
N GLY A 422 -4.37 -8.27 14.27
CA GLY A 422 -3.49 -9.24 14.95
C GLY A 422 -3.91 -9.53 16.39
N ASN A 423 -4.63 -8.60 17.02
CA ASN A 423 -5.16 -8.77 18.38
C ASN A 423 -6.56 -9.39 18.36
N ALA A 424 -7.39 -9.01 17.39
CA ALA A 424 -8.79 -9.40 17.33
C ALA A 424 -9.02 -10.78 16.69
N PHE A 425 -8.15 -11.21 15.78
CA PHE A 425 -8.33 -12.43 14.99
C PHE A 425 -7.09 -13.32 15.00
N LYS A 426 -7.32 -14.64 15.01
CA LYS A 426 -6.25 -15.66 14.93
C LYS A 426 -5.81 -16.00 13.51
N ALA A 427 -6.41 -15.39 12.48
CA ALA A 427 -6.14 -15.72 11.09
C ALA A 427 -4.96 -14.92 10.55
N SER A 428 -3.99 -15.60 9.94
CA SER A 428 -2.79 -15.00 9.38
C SER A 428 -2.71 -15.33 7.89
N ARG A 429 -3.53 -14.63 7.09
CA ARG A 429 -3.48 -14.68 5.63
C ARG A 429 -2.54 -13.58 5.16
N TYR A 430 -1.52 -13.94 4.38
CA TYR A 430 -0.38 -13.07 4.13
C TYR A 430 -0.19 -12.71 2.67
N THR A 431 -0.49 -13.61 1.72
CA THR A 431 -0.17 -13.37 0.30
C THR A 431 -1.33 -12.76 -0.47
N GLY A 432 -2.57 -13.00 -0.04
CA GLY A 432 -3.81 -12.61 -0.73
C GLY A 432 -4.22 -13.59 -1.84
N TYR A 433 -3.25 -14.31 -2.45
CA TYR A 433 -3.52 -15.31 -3.48
C TYR A 433 -4.34 -16.50 -2.97
N GLU A 434 -4.27 -16.83 -1.68
CA GLU A 434 -5.08 -17.90 -1.09
C GLU A 434 -6.58 -17.62 -1.25
N VAL A 435 -7.01 -16.38 -0.98
CA VAL A 435 -8.42 -15.99 -1.13
C VAL A 435 -8.80 -15.94 -2.61
N MET A 436 -7.89 -15.53 -3.48
CA MET A 436 -8.15 -15.47 -4.92
C MET A 436 -8.33 -16.87 -5.52
N PHE A 437 -7.44 -17.82 -5.19
CA PHE A 437 -7.61 -19.22 -5.63
C PHE A 437 -8.93 -19.80 -5.14
N TYR A 438 -9.21 -19.65 -3.85
CA TYR A 438 -10.46 -20.14 -3.27
C TYR A 438 -11.69 -19.55 -3.95
N SER A 439 -11.72 -18.24 -4.13
CA SER A 439 -12.83 -17.53 -4.79
C SER A 439 -13.00 -17.99 -6.24
N CYS A 440 -11.90 -18.14 -6.99
CA CYS A 440 -11.95 -18.61 -8.36
C CYS A 440 -12.43 -20.06 -8.48
N MET A 441 -12.00 -20.96 -7.59
CA MET A 441 -12.50 -22.34 -7.52
C MET A 441 -13.99 -22.39 -7.20
N ARG A 442 -14.50 -21.44 -6.40
CA ARG A 442 -15.92 -21.30 -6.04
C ARG A 442 -16.74 -20.51 -7.08
N GLY A 443 -16.10 -19.91 -8.08
CA GLY A 443 -16.78 -19.08 -9.08
C GLY A 443 -17.16 -17.68 -8.59
N ASP A 444 -16.62 -17.25 -7.46
CA ASP A 444 -16.85 -15.91 -6.93
C ASP A 444 -15.87 -14.91 -7.56
N ALA A 445 -16.42 -14.04 -8.42
CA ALA A 445 -15.66 -13.03 -9.13
C ALA A 445 -15.60 -11.67 -8.39
N THR A 446 -16.10 -11.57 -7.15
CA THR A 446 -16.18 -10.30 -6.39
C THR A 446 -14.84 -9.59 -6.29
N LEU A 447 -13.76 -10.35 -6.06
CA LEU A 447 -12.40 -9.84 -5.86
C LEU A 447 -11.61 -9.62 -7.17
N PHE A 448 -12.25 -9.78 -8.34
CA PHE A 448 -11.58 -9.76 -9.63
C PHE A 448 -12.07 -8.60 -10.49
N SER A 449 -11.15 -8.06 -11.31
CA SER A 449 -11.49 -6.95 -12.19
C SER A 449 -12.24 -7.44 -13.42
N ARG A 450 -13.40 -6.83 -13.69
CA ARG A 450 -14.15 -7.05 -14.94
C ARG A 450 -13.61 -6.15 -16.05
N GLY A 451 -13.77 -6.53 -17.31
CA GLY A 451 -13.18 -5.83 -18.45
C GLY A 451 -13.57 -4.34 -18.54
N ASP A 452 -14.81 -4.00 -18.21
CA ASP A 452 -15.33 -2.63 -18.12
C ASP A 452 -14.65 -1.81 -17.01
N LEU A 453 -14.40 -2.43 -15.85
CA LEU A 453 -13.68 -1.79 -14.75
C LEU A 453 -12.23 -1.47 -15.13
N VAL A 454 -11.56 -2.41 -15.83
CA VAL A 454 -10.20 -2.21 -16.36
C VAL A 454 -10.18 -1.09 -17.40
N LYS A 455 -11.18 -1.05 -18.29
CA LYS A 455 -11.35 0.02 -19.28
C LYS A 455 -11.54 1.38 -18.60
N ALA A 456 -12.44 1.51 -17.63
CA ALA A 456 -12.69 2.76 -16.93
C ALA A 456 -11.43 3.28 -16.21
N ALA A 457 -10.69 2.38 -15.55
CA ALA A 457 -9.40 2.69 -14.94
C ALA A 457 -8.38 3.23 -15.96
N TRP A 458 -8.29 2.64 -17.16
CA TRP A 458 -7.44 3.13 -18.23
C TRP A 458 -7.90 4.46 -18.84
N GLN A 459 -9.21 4.70 -18.95
CA GLN A 459 -9.74 5.98 -19.41
C GLN A 459 -9.31 7.14 -18.49
N ILE A 460 -9.24 6.90 -17.18
CA ILE A 460 -8.74 7.88 -16.21
C ILE A 460 -7.21 8.08 -16.35
N ALA A 461 -6.45 7.01 -16.52
CA ALA A 461 -4.98 7.07 -16.54
C ALA A 461 -4.39 7.56 -17.87
N GLN A 462 -5.04 7.26 -19.00
CA GLN A 462 -4.50 7.51 -20.34
C GLN A 462 -4.16 8.99 -20.60
N PRO A 463 -5.04 9.97 -20.31
CA PRO A 463 -4.72 11.38 -20.55
C PRO A 463 -3.51 11.88 -19.74
N LEU A 464 -3.26 11.28 -18.57
CA LEU A 464 -2.11 11.63 -17.74
C LEU A 464 -0.81 11.12 -18.39
N LEU A 465 -0.84 9.90 -18.93
CA LEU A 465 0.26 9.32 -19.69
C LEU A 465 0.55 10.12 -20.96
N ASP A 466 -0.48 10.46 -21.72
CA ASP A 466 -0.37 11.23 -22.96
C ASP A 466 0.24 12.61 -22.66
N TYR A 467 -0.22 13.28 -21.61
CA TYR A 467 0.32 14.57 -21.18
C TYR A 467 1.80 14.47 -20.80
N TRP A 468 2.19 13.45 -20.03
CA TRP A 468 3.58 13.24 -19.62
C TRP A 468 4.51 12.80 -20.75
N GLN A 469 3.99 12.16 -21.78
CA GLN A 469 4.73 11.85 -23.00
C GLN A 469 4.94 13.11 -23.85
N ALA A 470 3.92 13.96 -23.97
CA ALA A 470 3.98 15.23 -24.70
C ALA A 470 4.79 16.32 -23.96
N THR A 471 4.92 16.20 -22.63
CA THR A 471 5.62 17.16 -21.77
C THR A 471 6.75 16.46 -21.00
N PRO A 472 7.88 16.16 -21.67
CA PRO A 472 9.02 15.53 -21.01
C PRO A 472 9.47 16.35 -19.79
N PRO A 473 9.95 15.69 -18.72
CA PRO A 473 10.40 16.41 -17.53
C PRO A 473 11.61 17.28 -17.85
N GLY A 474 11.57 18.53 -17.38
CA GLY A 474 12.68 19.49 -17.49
C GLY A 474 13.79 19.24 -16.47
N ASP A 475 14.64 20.25 -16.29
CA ASP A 475 15.85 20.20 -15.44
C ASP A 475 15.57 19.96 -13.95
N GLU A 476 14.32 20.08 -13.51
CA GLU A 476 13.91 19.78 -12.14
C GLU A 476 14.00 18.29 -11.80
N PHE A 477 14.03 17.38 -12.79
CA PHE A 477 14.13 15.95 -12.55
C PHE A 477 15.59 15.48 -12.40
N PRO A 478 15.91 14.67 -11.38
CA PRO A 478 15.04 14.15 -10.32
C PRO A 478 14.67 15.22 -9.27
N ASN A 479 13.39 15.26 -8.87
CA ASN A 479 12.80 16.37 -8.13
C ASN A 479 12.45 16.04 -6.66
N TYR A 480 12.86 14.89 -6.14
CA TYR A 480 12.76 14.59 -4.71
C TYR A 480 13.91 13.71 -4.23
N ALA A 481 14.36 13.91 -2.99
CA ALA A 481 15.42 13.10 -2.40
C ALA A 481 14.88 11.73 -1.95
N ARG A 482 15.72 10.70 -1.97
CA ARG A 482 15.38 9.42 -1.30
C ARG A 482 15.08 9.67 0.18
N ASN A 483 14.16 8.88 0.72
CA ASN A 483 13.66 8.97 2.09
C ASN A 483 12.92 10.29 2.42
N SER A 484 12.53 11.08 1.42
CA SER A 484 11.57 12.18 1.60
C SER A 484 10.12 11.70 1.43
N TRP A 485 9.14 12.59 1.60
CA TRP A 485 7.73 12.28 1.27
C TRP A 485 7.37 12.41 -0.21
N GLY A 486 8.35 12.74 -1.05
CA GLY A 486 8.15 13.01 -2.47
C GLY A 486 8.41 14.48 -2.81
N PRO A 487 8.07 14.92 -4.03
CA PRO A 487 8.37 16.26 -4.50
C PRO A 487 7.56 17.32 -3.74
N PRO A 488 8.12 18.52 -3.46
CA PRO A 488 7.40 19.60 -2.78
C PRO A 488 6.08 19.99 -3.45
N ALA A 489 5.97 19.80 -4.76
CA ALA A 489 4.74 20.02 -5.52
C ALA A 489 3.56 19.14 -5.06
N ALA A 490 3.83 17.93 -4.54
CA ALA A 490 2.77 17.04 -4.04
C ALA A 490 2.09 17.59 -2.78
N SER A 491 2.85 18.24 -1.91
CA SER A 491 2.30 18.92 -0.75
C SER A 491 1.63 20.25 -1.13
N ALA A 492 2.18 20.97 -2.12
CA ALA A 492 1.53 22.16 -2.67
C ALA A 492 0.16 21.84 -3.30
N LEU A 493 0.01 20.67 -3.93
CA LEU A 493 -1.26 20.22 -4.53
C LEU A 493 -2.42 20.24 -3.54
N ILE A 494 -2.25 19.63 -2.37
CA ILE A 494 -3.29 19.57 -1.33
C ILE A 494 -3.41 20.88 -0.54
N ALA A 495 -2.30 21.62 -0.38
CA ALA A 495 -2.28 22.91 0.30
C ALA A 495 -3.09 24.00 -0.43
N ARG A 496 -3.22 23.91 -1.76
CA ARG A 496 -4.11 24.79 -2.55
C ARG A 496 -5.56 24.78 -2.06
N ASP A 497 -5.97 23.69 -1.44
CA ASP A 497 -7.31 23.55 -0.87
C ASP A 497 -7.36 23.79 0.65
N GLY A 498 -6.29 24.35 1.25
CA GLY A 498 -6.17 24.58 2.69
C GLY A 498 -5.99 23.30 3.51
N ARG A 499 -5.56 22.21 2.87
CA ARG A 499 -5.42 20.87 3.46
C ARG A 499 -3.95 20.44 3.48
N ARG A 500 -3.67 19.37 4.22
CA ARG A 500 -2.36 18.72 4.23
C ARG A 500 -2.51 17.21 4.15
N TRP A 501 -1.46 16.55 3.70
CA TRP A 501 -1.38 15.10 3.75
C TRP A 501 -1.48 14.62 5.20
N TYR A 502 -2.20 13.54 5.41
CA TYR A 502 -2.15 12.81 6.66
C TYR A 502 -0.86 11.99 6.67
N GLU A 503 0.09 12.45 7.46
CA GLU A 503 1.38 11.80 7.66
C GLU A 503 1.33 11.08 9.00
N VAL A 504 1.20 9.75 8.93
CA VAL A 504 1.27 8.90 10.11
C VAL A 504 2.73 8.69 10.45
N ILE A 505 3.18 9.35 11.51
CA ILE A 505 4.43 8.97 12.17
C ILE A 505 4.22 7.61 12.80
N THR A 506 5.10 6.66 12.51
CA THR A 506 5.08 5.37 13.18
C THR A 506 6.21 5.26 14.19
N PRO A 507 6.13 4.29 15.11
CA PRO A 507 7.21 4.01 16.05
C PRO A 507 8.57 3.87 15.37
N GLU A 508 8.62 3.24 14.19
CA GLU A 508 9.87 3.03 13.44
C GLU A 508 10.49 4.34 12.92
N VAL A 509 9.67 5.39 12.74
CA VAL A 509 10.16 6.74 12.42
C VAL A 509 10.81 7.36 13.65
N LEU A 510 10.15 7.29 14.80
CA LEU A 510 10.72 7.82 16.03
C LEU A 510 12.03 7.11 16.38
N GLU A 511 12.13 5.80 16.15
CA GLU A 511 13.36 5.01 16.37
C GLU A 511 14.57 5.47 15.54
N GLN A 512 14.36 6.26 14.47
CA GLN A 512 15.47 6.90 13.74
C GLN A 512 16.14 7.99 14.60
N SER A 513 15.39 8.57 15.55
CA SER A 513 15.96 9.43 16.57
C SER A 513 16.74 8.58 17.58
N PRO A 514 18.02 8.91 17.85
CA PRO A 514 18.81 8.25 18.89
C PRO A 514 18.12 8.24 20.25
N LEU A 515 17.32 9.28 20.54
CA LEU A 515 16.57 9.40 21.79
C LEU A 515 15.52 8.29 21.99
N PHE A 516 14.88 7.83 20.90
CA PHE A 516 13.76 6.89 20.94
C PHE A 516 14.12 5.50 20.43
N LYS A 517 15.37 5.30 20.03
CA LYS A 517 15.84 4.06 19.44
C LYS A 517 15.74 2.92 20.46
N GLY A 518 14.97 1.88 20.13
CA GLY A 518 14.81 0.69 20.97
C GLY A 518 13.86 0.89 22.16
N CYS A 519 13.12 2.00 22.21
CA CYS A 519 12.05 2.17 23.20
C CYS A 519 10.85 1.26 22.88
N GLU A 520 10.04 0.97 23.90
CA GLU A 520 8.87 0.09 23.75
C GLU A 520 7.78 0.70 22.85
N LEU A 521 7.04 -0.16 22.14
CA LEU A 521 6.03 0.25 21.16
C LEU A 521 4.92 1.12 21.76
N MET A 522 4.50 0.81 23.00
CA MET A 522 3.46 1.58 23.70
C MET A 522 3.91 3.02 23.98
N PHE A 523 5.16 3.20 24.40
CA PHE A 523 5.78 4.51 24.61
C PHE A 523 5.82 5.32 23.31
N LEU A 524 6.32 4.71 22.24
CA LEU A 524 6.45 5.37 20.94
C LEU A 524 5.09 5.82 20.41
N ASN A 525 4.04 5.02 20.59
CA ASN A 525 2.68 5.42 20.23
C ASN A 525 2.18 6.61 21.07
N ALA A 526 2.46 6.65 22.37
CA ALA A 526 2.10 7.80 23.21
C ALA A 526 2.81 9.08 22.75
N VAL A 527 4.08 9.00 22.38
CA VAL A 527 4.85 10.12 21.80
C VAL A 527 4.23 10.58 20.48
N ILE A 528 3.87 9.65 19.58
CA ILE A 528 3.24 9.97 18.29
C ILE A 528 1.94 10.74 18.49
N MET A 529 1.11 10.33 19.46
CA MET A 529 -0.15 11.00 19.76
C MET A 529 0.03 12.40 20.35
N ALA A 530 1.18 12.66 20.97
CA ALA A 530 1.53 13.96 21.52
C ALA A 530 2.15 14.93 20.49
N LEU A 531 2.59 14.43 19.32
CA LEU A 531 3.18 15.28 18.28
C LEU A 531 2.16 16.27 17.73
N ARG A 532 2.54 17.55 17.71
CA ARG A 532 1.73 18.63 17.16
C ARG A 532 2.35 19.16 15.87
N PRO A 533 1.55 19.41 14.84
CA PRO A 533 2.04 20.00 13.61
C PRO A 533 2.28 21.51 13.76
N CYS A 534 3.41 22.00 13.29
CA CYS A 534 3.71 23.43 13.12
C CYS A 534 4.36 23.68 11.76
N ALA A 535 4.34 24.92 11.29
CA ALA A 535 4.89 25.29 9.99
C ALA A 535 5.69 26.60 10.09
N PHE A 536 6.77 26.68 9.31
CA PHE A 536 7.67 27.83 9.25
C PHE A 536 7.92 28.23 7.79
N ALA A 537 7.94 29.53 7.52
CA ALA A 537 8.25 30.06 6.20
C ALA A 537 9.76 29.98 5.90
N ALA A 538 10.13 29.96 4.61
CA ALA A 538 11.53 30.03 4.22
C ALA A 538 12.19 31.30 4.78
N GLY A 539 13.34 31.14 5.42
CA GLY A 539 14.07 32.23 6.07
C GLY A 539 13.64 32.50 7.51
N GLU A 540 12.62 31.84 8.04
CA GLU A 540 12.18 32.00 9.42
C GLU A 540 13.12 31.31 10.41
N SER A 541 13.37 31.95 11.54
CA SER A 541 14.16 31.37 12.63
C SER A 541 13.27 30.43 13.42
N ILE A 542 13.65 29.16 13.51
CA ILE A 542 12.91 28.14 14.27
C ILE A 542 13.42 28.09 15.70
N LEU A 543 14.74 28.02 15.88
CA LEU A 543 15.41 28.06 17.19
C LEU A 543 16.55 29.07 17.15
N GLN A 544 16.76 29.81 18.25
CA GLN A 544 17.96 30.60 18.45
C GLN A 544 18.79 30.04 19.59
N GLU A 545 20.10 30.00 19.40
CA GLU A 545 21.07 29.63 20.42
C GLU A 545 20.93 30.56 21.64
N GLY A 546 20.86 29.98 22.83
CA GLY A 546 20.62 30.70 24.07
C GLY A 546 19.15 30.79 24.50
N ASP A 547 18.19 30.51 23.62
CA ASP A 547 16.78 30.48 24.03
C ASP A 547 16.49 29.32 24.99
N SER A 548 15.39 29.41 25.74
CA SER A 548 14.92 28.29 26.55
C SER A 548 14.59 27.08 25.68
N ALA A 549 15.05 25.89 26.07
CA ALA A 549 14.75 24.65 25.38
C ALA A 549 13.58 23.92 26.05
N GLY A 550 12.46 23.79 25.33
CA GLY A 550 11.25 23.11 25.81
C GLY A 550 10.56 22.23 24.77
N GLU A 551 11.13 22.07 23.58
CA GLU A 551 10.54 21.27 22.51
C GLU A 551 11.59 20.59 21.63
N MET A 552 11.23 19.45 21.04
CA MET A 552 11.93 18.86 19.90
C MET A 552 11.07 18.92 18.65
N TYR A 553 11.72 18.88 17.49
CA TYR A 553 11.08 18.95 16.19
C TYR A 553 11.50 17.78 15.32
N LEU A 554 10.52 17.21 14.63
CA LEU A 554 10.69 16.25 13.55
C LEU A 554 10.34 16.95 12.24
N ILE A 555 11.28 16.95 11.30
CA ILE A 555 11.08 17.57 9.99
C ILE A 555 10.21 16.65 9.16
N SER A 556 8.93 16.99 9.06
CA SER A 556 8.03 16.25 8.17
C SER A 556 8.26 16.68 6.73
N ARG A 557 8.47 17.98 6.49
CA ARG A 557 8.77 18.53 5.16
C ARG A 557 9.67 19.75 5.28
N GLY A 558 10.54 19.92 4.30
CA GLY A 558 11.39 21.08 4.13
C GLY A 558 12.81 20.81 4.57
N SER A 559 13.58 21.88 4.65
CA SER A 559 14.99 21.82 5.03
C SER A 559 15.32 22.97 5.94
N VAL A 560 16.14 22.68 6.93
CA VAL A 560 16.62 23.65 7.91
C VAL A 560 18.14 23.64 7.93
N ASP A 561 18.70 24.80 8.20
CA ASP A 561 20.13 24.97 8.44
C ASP A 561 20.36 25.08 9.94
N VAL A 562 21.22 24.22 10.46
CA VAL A 562 21.73 24.31 11.82
C VAL A 562 23.02 25.11 11.77
N THR A 563 23.08 26.26 12.43
CA THR A 563 24.25 27.15 12.44
C THR A 563 24.72 27.42 13.86
N ASP A 564 26.01 27.72 14.01
CA ASP A 564 26.53 28.26 15.27
C ASP A 564 26.13 29.74 15.47
N ARG A 565 26.54 30.33 16.59
CA ARG A 565 26.35 31.75 16.93
C ARG A 565 26.92 32.73 15.91
N ALA A 566 27.96 32.33 15.17
CA ALA A 566 28.57 33.14 14.13
C ALA A 566 27.86 33.00 12.77
N GLY A 567 26.78 32.20 12.70
CA GLY A 567 26.02 31.94 11.48
C GLY A 567 26.71 30.95 10.54
N LYS A 568 27.75 30.25 10.99
CA LYS A 568 28.42 29.22 10.20
C LYS A 568 27.55 27.96 10.19
N SER A 569 27.23 27.48 8.99
CA SER A 569 26.49 26.24 8.80
C SER A 569 27.27 25.04 9.36
N LEU A 570 26.66 24.37 10.33
CA LEU A 570 27.16 23.14 10.94
C LEU A 570 26.64 21.92 10.19
N LYS A 571 25.33 21.91 9.91
CA LYS A 571 24.65 20.80 9.24
C LYS A 571 23.35 21.27 8.61
N ARG A 572 23.02 20.72 7.44
CA ARG A 572 21.69 20.86 6.84
C ARG A 572 20.87 19.61 7.15
N LEU A 573 19.66 19.81 7.63
CA LEU A 573 18.69 18.76 7.92
C LEU A 573 17.50 18.88 6.98
N CYS A 574 16.92 17.75 6.59
CA CYS A 574 15.86 17.63 5.59
C CYS A 574 14.71 16.77 6.11
N ASP A 575 13.70 16.54 5.27
CA ASP A 575 12.62 15.56 5.50
C ASP A 575 13.12 14.28 6.19
N GLY A 576 12.51 13.95 7.33
CA GLY A 576 12.81 12.78 8.15
C GLY A 576 13.84 12.99 9.25
N ASP A 577 14.63 14.07 9.21
CA ASP A 577 15.54 14.43 10.29
C ASP A 577 14.80 15.03 11.49
N PHE A 578 15.47 15.07 12.65
CA PHE A 578 14.97 15.66 13.88
C PHE A 578 16.01 16.62 14.47
N PHE A 579 15.57 17.56 15.31
CA PHE A 579 16.44 18.46 16.04
C PHE A 579 15.79 18.96 17.33
N GLY A 580 16.60 19.43 18.27
CA GLY A 580 16.14 20.03 19.53
C GLY A 580 15.77 19.01 20.61
N GLU A 581 16.04 17.72 20.39
CA GLU A 581 15.73 16.61 21.30
C GLU A 581 16.40 16.73 22.67
N ILE A 582 17.56 17.38 22.76
CA ILE A 582 18.25 17.69 24.02
C ILE A 582 17.37 18.57 24.93
N GLY A 583 16.53 19.43 24.34
CA GLY A 583 15.61 20.30 25.10
C GLY A 583 14.54 19.54 25.87
N LEU A 584 14.22 18.30 25.48
CA LEU A 584 13.32 17.45 26.26
C LEU A 584 14.01 16.86 27.49
N LEU A 585 15.28 16.51 27.35
CA LEU A 585 16.06 15.83 28.37
C LEU A 585 16.51 16.77 29.49
N LEU A 586 16.91 17.99 29.14
CA LEU A 586 17.40 18.99 30.09
C LEU A 586 16.67 20.30 29.87
N SER A 587 16.23 20.95 30.95
CA SER A 587 15.77 22.34 30.91
C SER A 587 17.00 23.26 30.79
N SER A 588 17.62 23.26 29.61
CA SER A 588 18.83 24.02 29.29
C SER A 588 18.56 25.01 28.15
N HIS A 589 19.59 25.75 27.75
CA HIS A 589 19.48 26.72 26.66
C HIS A 589 19.77 26.02 25.33
N ARG A 590 19.17 26.50 24.23
CA ARG A 590 19.44 25.99 22.88
C ARG A 590 20.93 26.10 22.55
N THR A 591 21.51 25.05 21.99
CA THR A 591 22.96 24.95 21.71
C THR A 591 23.35 25.41 20.31
N ALA A 592 22.38 25.64 19.42
CA ALA A 592 22.59 26.09 18.06
C ALA A 592 21.37 26.86 17.55
N ASN A 593 21.58 27.66 16.52
CA ASN A 593 20.51 28.27 15.75
C ASN A 593 19.97 27.27 14.73
N VAL A 594 18.66 27.30 14.49
CA VAL A 594 18.01 26.53 13.42
C VAL A 594 17.13 27.46 12.61
N LYS A 595 17.38 27.54 11.30
CA LYS A 595 16.65 28.41 10.39
C LYS A 595 16.05 27.62 9.25
N ALA A 596 14.79 27.89 8.92
CA ALA A 596 14.13 27.31 7.76
C ALA A 596 14.81 27.80 6.46
N VAL A 597 15.29 26.87 5.64
CA VAL A 597 15.86 27.17 4.32
C VAL A 597 14.75 27.19 3.27
N THR A 598 13.78 26.28 3.42
CA THR A 598 12.56 26.20 2.62
C THR A 598 11.34 26.40 3.53
N GLN A 599 10.13 26.38 2.97
CA GLN A 599 8.93 26.25 3.80
C GLN A 599 8.96 24.88 4.48
N CYS A 600 8.90 24.88 5.81
CA CYS A 600 8.99 23.67 6.61
C CYS A 600 7.65 23.34 7.26
N ASP A 601 7.23 22.08 7.15
CA ASP A 601 6.17 21.50 7.97
C ASP A 601 6.84 20.56 8.98
N LEU A 602 6.69 20.85 10.26
CA LEU A 602 7.36 20.13 11.35
C LEU A 602 6.33 19.50 12.28
N LEU A 603 6.74 18.46 12.99
CA LEU A 603 6.02 17.93 14.14
C LEU A 603 6.81 18.24 15.40
N VAL A 604 6.21 19.02 16.29
CA VAL A 604 6.78 19.42 17.57
C VAL A 604 6.28 18.51 18.69
N LEU A 605 7.20 18.02 19.51
CA LEU A 605 6.89 17.40 20.79
C LEU A 605 7.33 18.37 21.89
N GLU A 606 6.36 18.87 22.66
CA GLU A 606 6.61 19.76 23.79
C GLU A 606 7.07 18.94 25.01
N LYS A 607 7.98 19.52 25.79
CA LYS A 607 8.49 18.93 27.03
C LYS A 607 7.38 18.60 28.01
N SER A 608 6.39 19.48 28.15
CA SER A 608 5.25 19.23 29.04
C SER A 608 4.46 17.96 28.67
N ALA A 609 4.29 17.70 27.37
CA ALA A 609 3.64 16.50 26.87
C ALA A 609 4.54 15.27 27.04
N PHE A 610 5.83 15.41 26.76
CA PHE A 610 6.84 14.37 26.97
C PHE A 610 6.93 13.93 28.44
N CYS A 611 7.02 14.87 29.38
CA CYS A 611 7.05 14.60 30.81
C CYS A 611 5.74 13.95 31.29
N ARG A 612 4.59 14.35 30.75
CA ARG A 612 3.30 13.69 31.04
C ARG A 612 3.31 12.22 30.61
N ILE A 613 3.82 11.92 29.40
CA ILE A 613 3.95 10.53 28.93
C ILE A 613 4.82 9.72 29.90
N MET A 614 5.91 10.31 30.41
CA MET A 614 6.78 9.68 31.40
C MET A 614 6.12 9.48 32.76
N GLN A 615 5.34 10.46 33.23
CA GLN A 615 4.57 10.34 34.48
C GLN A 615 3.54 9.22 34.42
N ASP A 616 2.83 9.13 33.29
CA ASP A 616 1.82 8.09 33.07
C ASP A 616 2.47 6.70 32.91
N ASN A 617 3.77 6.64 32.57
CA ASN A 617 4.51 5.41 32.32
C ASN A 617 5.96 5.46 32.87
N PRO A 618 6.15 5.39 34.20
CA PRO A 618 7.45 5.65 34.83
C PRO A 618 8.59 4.71 34.40
N HIS A 619 8.25 3.50 33.94
CA HIS A 619 9.20 2.51 33.44
C HIS A 619 9.88 2.95 32.14
N PHE A 620 9.23 3.78 31.32
CA PHE A 620 9.84 4.34 30.11
C PHE A 620 10.87 5.43 30.41
N ALA A 621 10.70 6.16 31.52
CA ALA A 621 11.59 7.25 31.90
C ALA A 621 13.03 6.75 32.13
N GLU A 622 13.19 5.58 32.75
CA GLU A 622 14.51 4.97 32.96
C GLU A 622 15.17 4.51 31.65
N SER A 623 14.38 3.99 30.70
CA SER A 623 14.88 3.60 29.37
C SER A 623 15.41 4.81 28.59
N VAL A 624 14.66 5.91 28.60
CA VAL A 624 15.08 7.15 27.91
C VAL A 624 16.25 7.83 28.62
N ALA A 625 16.28 7.81 29.96
CA ALA A 625 17.42 8.26 30.74
C ALA A 625 18.70 7.46 30.45
N ALA A 626 18.59 6.16 30.17
CA ALA A 626 19.72 5.33 29.73
C ALA A 626 20.21 5.74 28.33
N GLN A 627 19.29 5.95 27.37
CA GLN A 627 19.65 6.46 26.04
C GLN A 627 20.32 7.84 26.10
N ALA A 628 19.83 8.74 26.95
CA ALA A 628 20.43 10.05 27.19
C ALA A 628 21.89 9.95 27.66
N ARG A 629 22.17 9.03 28.59
CA ARG A 629 23.53 8.76 29.09
C ARG A 629 24.43 8.17 28.01
N GLU A 630 23.98 7.14 27.29
CA GLU A 630 24.79 6.44 26.29
C GLU A 630 25.09 7.31 25.06
N ARG A 631 24.11 8.10 24.59
CA ARG A 631 24.17 8.76 23.28
C ARG A 631 24.56 10.22 23.34
N TYR A 632 24.26 10.89 24.45
CA TYR A 632 24.46 12.34 24.59
C TYR A 632 25.42 12.70 25.75
N ASP A 633 25.93 11.70 26.49
CA ASP A 633 26.79 11.89 27.67
C ASP A 633 26.13 12.77 28.75
N LEU A 634 24.80 12.67 28.87
CA LEU A 634 24.00 13.47 29.80
C LEU A 634 23.58 12.64 31.02
N THR A 635 23.86 13.14 32.23
CA THR A 635 23.39 12.51 33.47
C THR A 635 21.99 13.03 33.82
N VAL A 636 20.96 12.30 33.42
CA VAL A 636 19.55 12.59 33.73
C VAL A 636 18.92 11.33 34.33
N SER A 637 18.12 11.46 35.40
CA SER A 637 17.38 10.34 36.00
C SER A 637 15.98 10.21 35.41
N GLY A 638 15.35 9.04 35.54
CA GLY A 638 13.95 8.88 35.15
C GLY A 638 13.02 9.86 35.90
N ALA A 639 13.34 10.18 37.16
CA ALA A 639 12.61 11.16 37.95
C ALA A 639 12.67 12.57 37.35
N ASP A 640 13.83 12.98 36.83
CA ASP A 640 14.00 14.30 36.21
C ASP A 640 13.16 14.44 34.92
N LEU A 641 13.00 13.34 34.17
CA LEU A 641 12.19 13.31 32.95
C LEU A 641 10.68 13.33 33.21
N MET A 642 10.26 13.10 34.46
CA MET A 642 8.87 13.18 34.88
C MET A 642 8.47 14.58 35.38
N VAL A 643 9.39 15.56 35.40
CA VAL A 643 9.10 16.92 35.85
C VAL A 643 9.05 17.87 34.64
N PRO A 644 7.96 18.65 34.45
CA PRO A 644 7.79 19.55 33.31
C PRO A 644 8.91 20.59 33.12
#